data_AF-A0AAI9ZQP1-F1
#
_entry.id   AF-A0AAI9ZQP1-F1
#
_cell.length_a   1.000
_cell.length_b   1.000
_cell.length_c   1.000
_cell.angle_alpha   90.00
_cell.angle_beta   90.00
_cell.angle_gamma   90.00
#
_symmetry.space_group_name_H-M   'P 1'
#
loop_
_entity.id
_entity.type
_entity.pdbx_description
1 polymer ?
#
loop_
_entity_poly.entity_id
_entity_poly.type
_entity_poly.pdbx_seq_one_letter_code
_entity_poly.pdbx_strand_id
1 'polypeptide(L)'
;MLTKRLAYCLSLLPLLSGQSAAAPAPPKCTLSTTETWEVPKPLGGGPRQEQAVVALGDNIYVLAGIEPDASQPTGVSTIDSVEVYNVPKDEWSFAAPLPIPMNHANAAAANGKVYILGELSGGAEFRATPNCYEYDPATNAWTELPPMPNGAERGSSILSVTGNRIIVAGGISLLELGEDGLQETVDTVSSYNFITKEWESLPSLPEGREHAGGGVIGNNFYLVGGRFRSQTAVRDTVYVLDLKTLKWSERARMPTPRGGVSVAVVRQRIYTFGGEGNLDPEAGFVFNETEPMNTPHHGMAAVAYNGSVYTPGGGIRDFGIVDNMEVLHPNLLSCIRIEMGCNDIWIDIRRLRLCWALLFAYDIQRTWKLGSTAPSKRLENSLSLNEKATPPDASSLPLDHVLIEVISAGINPVEYKLPEIPVFGKFMIQSNTSPGSDFCGRIRSKNGADGFSEGQIVLGALSIGTKLPQFGSLGQLLIAPSSNIAPLPMGVSPTMQQRSERLVFINGGSGGVGSFTIQFAEAAGAYVVASCSTAKVDLCKRLGADEVIDYRKLNVVTELKRKGCVFDIAVDNVGSPEALYECCSYFLKSKGVFVQVGMSKSMGGMLRRSLLPGFFGGGKRKFHSVRVKPSREDLEQIGKLIVEGKARVLIDEKFEWRDAPKVYAKLRERRTTGKIIVHVSKACKQKLLSFHAQVLFIGQLSKAHSPNNLAITLEPGNSEKFFG
;
A
#
# COMPACT_ATOMS: atom_id res chain seq x y z
N MET A 1 -8.10 -26.58 48.07
CA MET A 1 -7.56 -27.43 46.98
C MET A 1 -6.12 -27.00 46.67
N LEU A 2 -5.10 -27.61 47.28
CA LEU A 2 -3.70 -27.19 47.06
C LEU A 2 -2.71 -28.35 46.82
N THR A 3 -3.20 -29.59 46.73
CA THR A 3 -2.39 -30.83 46.74
C THR A 3 -2.35 -31.57 45.39
N LYS A 4 -2.88 -30.99 44.30
CA LYS A 4 -2.84 -31.57 42.94
C LYS A 4 -1.98 -30.79 41.92
N ARG A 5 -1.14 -29.84 42.36
CA ARG A 5 -0.19 -29.11 41.47
C ARG A 5 1.30 -29.30 41.79
N LEU A 6 1.66 -29.97 42.88
CA LEU A 6 3.07 -30.27 43.23
C LEU A 6 3.60 -31.57 42.62
N ALA A 7 2.72 -32.51 42.25
CA ALA A 7 3.12 -33.80 41.68
C ALA A 7 3.74 -33.73 40.26
N TYR A 8 3.52 -32.63 39.53
CA TYR A 8 3.98 -32.47 38.15
C TYR A 8 5.38 -31.83 38.02
N CYS A 9 5.94 -31.29 39.11
CA CYS A 9 7.27 -30.65 39.12
C CYS A 9 8.39 -31.58 39.60
N LEU A 10 8.06 -32.80 40.06
CA LEU A 10 9.01 -33.78 40.59
C LEU A 10 9.36 -34.90 39.59
N SER A 11 8.66 -34.98 38.46
CA SER A 11 8.85 -36.01 37.43
C SER A 11 9.91 -35.69 36.36
N LEU A 12 10.49 -34.49 36.37
CA LEU A 12 11.46 -34.02 35.36
C LEU A 12 12.93 -34.04 35.81
N LEU A 13 13.22 -34.43 37.06
CA LEU A 13 14.58 -34.45 37.61
C LEU A 13 15.55 -35.50 37.01
N PRO A 14 15.15 -36.63 36.37
CA PRO A 14 16.10 -37.58 35.78
C PRO A 14 16.88 -37.08 34.55
N LEU A 15 16.46 -35.98 33.91
CA LEU A 15 17.03 -35.53 32.62
C LEU A 15 18.31 -34.68 32.74
N LEU A 16 18.93 -34.60 33.91
CA LEU A 16 20.17 -33.82 34.16
C LEU A 16 21.45 -34.66 34.28
N SER A 17 21.41 -35.96 33.97
CA SER A 17 22.57 -36.85 33.99
C SER A 17 22.52 -37.91 32.89
N GLY A 18 23.00 -37.55 31.69
CA GLY A 18 23.14 -38.45 30.54
C GLY A 18 24.22 -37.92 29.59
N GLN A 19 25.02 -38.82 28.99
CA GLN A 19 26.23 -38.44 28.25
C GLN A 19 25.95 -38.10 26.77
N SER A 20 26.94 -37.44 26.14
CA SER A 20 26.86 -36.95 24.76
C SER A 20 26.78 -38.07 23.71
N ALA A 21 25.91 -37.88 22.73
CA ALA A 21 26.07 -38.40 21.38
C ALA A 21 26.01 -37.21 20.41
N ALA A 22 26.96 -37.10 19.49
CA ALA A 22 27.03 -35.98 18.56
C ALA A 22 26.01 -36.13 17.42
N ALA A 23 25.10 -35.16 17.28
CA ALA A 23 24.22 -35.08 16.12
C ALA A 23 25.01 -34.71 14.84
N PRO A 24 24.63 -35.21 13.65
CA PRO A 24 25.26 -34.83 12.40
C PRO A 24 25.07 -33.33 12.12
N ALA A 25 26.06 -32.71 11.48
CA ALA A 25 25.98 -31.29 11.12
C ALA A 25 24.81 -31.03 10.15
N PRO A 26 24.05 -29.93 10.32
CA PRO A 26 22.95 -29.61 9.43
C PRO A 26 23.44 -29.35 8.00
N PRO A 27 22.66 -29.72 6.97
CA PRO A 27 23.03 -29.47 5.58
C PRO A 27 23.19 -27.96 5.34
N LYS A 28 24.27 -27.58 4.63
CA LYS A 28 24.52 -26.19 4.27
C LYS A 28 23.43 -25.70 3.32
N CYS A 29 22.58 -24.79 3.80
CA CYS A 29 21.55 -24.17 2.98
C CYS A 29 22.19 -23.23 1.94
N THR A 30 22.21 -23.66 0.68
CA THR A 30 22.57 -22.81 -0.46
C THR A 30 21.40 -21.93 -0.86
N LEU A 31 21.66 -20.65 -1.11
CA LEU A 31 20.69 -19.75 -1.73
C LEU A 31 20.25 -20.31 -3.10
N SER A 32 18.95 -20.55 -3.29
CA SER A 32 18.37 -20.54 -4.63
C SER A 32 17.88 -19.13 -4.96
N THR A 33 18.10 -18.72 -6.19
CA THR A 33 17.59 -17.47 -6.78
C THR A 33 16.38 -17.69 -7.71
N THR A 34 15.95 -18.95 -7.86
CA THR A 34 14.85 -19.35 -8.75
C THR A 34 13.48 -19.01 -8.15
N GLU A 35 12.46 -19.05 -8.98
CA GLU A 35 11.09 -19.24 -8.51
C GLU A 35 10.94 -20.72 -8.08
N THR A 36 9.90 -21.07 -7.31
CA THR A 36 9.74 -22.45 -6.83
C THR A 36 8.30 -22.91 -6.94
N TRP A 37 8.10 -24.02 -7.64
CA TRP A 37 6.86 -24.77 -7.65
C TRP A 37 6.78 -25.70 -6.44
N GLU A 38 5.60 -25.78 -5.82
CA GLU A 38 5.21 -26.78 -4.82
C GLU A 38 4.05 -27.61 -5.40
N VAL A 39 3.93 -28.88 -5.00
CA VAL A 39 2.82 -29.77 -5.39
C VAL A 39 2.09 -30.20 -4.11
N PRO A 40 0.96 -29.54 -3.75
CA PRO A 40 0.12 -29.95 -2.62
C PRO A 40 -0.64 -31.26 -2.88
N LYS A 41 -1.61 -31.57 -2.01
CA LYS A 41 -2.56 -32.66 -2.26
C LYS A 41 -3.32 -32.42 -3.59
N PRO A 42 -3.54 -33.47 -4.41
CA PRO A 42 -4.48 -33.40 -5.53
C PRO A 42 -5.91 -33.12 -5.05
N LEU A 43 -6.82 -32.81 -5.98
CA LEU A 43 -8.25 -32.63 -5.73
C LEU A 43 -8.82 -33.83 -4.95
N GLY A 44 -9.72 -33.57 -4.00
CA GLY A 44 -10.37 -34.60 -3.20
C GLY A 44 -11.45 -35.38 -3.96
N GLY A 45 -12.02 -34.78 -5.01
CA GLY A 45 -12.98 -35.41 -5.93
C GLY A 45 -12.35 -36.21 -7.06
N GLY A 46 -11.06 -36.02 -7.35
CA GLY A 46 -10.37 -36.65 -8.49
C GLY A 46 -10.24 -35.73 -9.73
N PRO A 47 -9.99 -36.31 -10.93
CA PRO A 47 -9.59 -35.54 -12.10
C PRO A 47 -10.69 -34.62 -12.65
N ARG A 48 -10.32 -33.36 -12.94
CA ARG A 48 -11.26 -32.31 -13.35
C ARG A 48 -10.62 -31.32 -14.33
N GLN A 49 -11.27 -31.01 -15.45
CA GLN A 49 -10.90 -29.92 -16.37
C GLN A 49 -12.10 -28.98 -16.64
N GLU A 50 -11.85 -27.80 -17.23
CA GLU A 50 -12.82 -26.71 -17.47
C GLU A 50 -13.64 -26.27 -16.24
N GLN A 51 -13.03 -26.44 -15.07
CA GLN A 51 -13.45 -25.96 -13.76
C GLN A 51 -13.14 -24.49 -13.56
N ALA A 52 -14.00 -23.82 -12.80
CA ALA A 52 -13.73 -22.49 -12.29
C ALA A 52 -12.99 -22.56 -10.95
N VAL A 53 -12.10 -21.60 -10.67
CA VAL A 53 -11.29 -21.57 -9.44
C VAL A 53 -11.28 -20.16 -8.86
N VAL A 54 -11.66 -20.01 -7.59
CA VAL A 54 -11.62 -18.71 -6.88
C VAL A 54 -11.07 -18.85 -5.46
N ALA A 55 -10.47 -17.79 -4.93
CA ALA A 55 -9.97 -17.73 -3.56
C ALA A 55 -10.83 -16.77 -2.73
N LEU A 56 -11.28 -17.23 -1.57
CA LEU A 56 -12.17 -16.47 -0.70
C LEU A 56 -11.84 -16.77 0.78
N GLY A 57 -11.35 -15.76 1.49
CA GLY A 57 -10.75 -15.97 2.81
C GLY A 57 -9.51 -16.85 2.73
N ASP A 58 -9.46 -17.90 3.56
CA ASP A 58 -8.39 -18.91 3.60
C ASP A 58 -8.67 -20.15 2.74
N ASN A 59 -9.74 -20.11 1.94
CA ASN A 59 -10.20 -21.22 1.10
C ASN A 59 -9.96 -20.93 -0.38
N ILE A 60 -9.59 -21.98 -1.12
CA ILE A 60 -9.70 -22.03 -2.58
C ILE A 60 -10.90 -22.92 -2.91
N TYR A 61 -11.83 -22.38 -3.68
CA TYR A 61 -13.00 -23.08 -4.20
C TYR A 61 -12.71 -23.53 -5.62
N VAL A 62 -12.94 -24.82 -5.90
CA VAL A 62 -12.89 -25.41 -7.24
C VAL A 62 -14.31 -25.83 -7.59
N LEU A 63 -14.86 -25.27 -8.65
CA LEU A 63 -16.29 -25.32 -8.95
C LEU A 63 -16.54 -25.93 -10.34
N ALA A 64 -17.47 -26.88 -10.38
CA ALA A 64 -18.02 -27.43 -11.62
C ALA A 64 -16.93 -28.01 -12.56
N GLY A 65 -17.18 -28.03 -13.87
CA GLY A 65 -16.26 -28.52 -14.90
C GLY A 65 -16.70 -29.86 -15.46
N ILE A 66 -15.74 -30.59 -16.01
CA ILE A 66 -15.93 -31.93 -16.58
C ILE A 66 -14.92 -32.94 -16.02
N GLU A 67 -15.38 -34.17 -15.87
CA GLU A 67 -14.62 -35.34 -15.40
C GLU A 67 -14.72 -36.48 -16.45
N PRO A 68 -13.80 -37.47 -16.45
CA PRO A 68 -13.87 -38.60 -17.39
C PRO A 68 -15.08 -39.50 -17.13
N ASP A 69 -15.97 -39.64 -18.12
CA ASP A 69 -17.11 -40.57 -18.06
C ASP A 69 -17.22 -41.35 -19.38
N ALA A 70 -16.70 -42.57 -19.36
CA ALA A 70 -16.75 -43.51 -20.48
C ALA A 70 -18.16 -44.05 -20.81
N SER A 71 -19.20 -43.65 -20.07
CA SER A 71 -20.59 -43.90 -20.43
C SER A 71 -21.19 -42.82 -21.34
N GLN A 72 -20.58 -41.63 -21.41
CA GLN A 72 -21.00 -40.59 -22.36
C GLN A 72 -20.37 -40.83 -23.75
N PRO A 73 -21.09 -40.54 -24.86
CA PRO A 73 -20.52 -40.54 -26.21
C PRO A 73 -19.34 -39.56 -26.39
N THR A 74 -19.26 -38.54 -25.53
CA THR A 74 -18.22 -37.52 -25.47
C THR A 74 -17.00 -37.92 -24.62
N GLY A 75 -17.09 -39.04 -23.88
CA GLY A 75 -16.07 -39.47 -22.92
C GLY A 75 -15.99 -38.64 -21.63
N VAL A 76 -16.86 -37.63 -21.45
CA VAL A 76 -16.84 -36.70 -20.31
C VAL A 76 -18.25 -36.38 -19.80
N SER A 77 -18.43 -36.38 -18.48
CA SER A 77 -19.63 -35.86 -17.83
C SER A 77 -19.42 -34.39 -17.42
N THR A 78 -20.50 -33.70 -17.06
CA THR A 78 -20.45 -32.33 -16.50
C THR A 78 -21.00 -32.37 -15.08
N ILE A 79 -20.33 -31.68 -14.14
CA ILE A 79 -20.55 -31.84 -12.70
C ILE A 79 -20.99 -30.56 -12.00
N ASP A 80 -21.67 -30.72 -10.86
CA ASP A 80 -22.17 -29.66 -9.96
C ASP A 80 -21.29 -29.46 -8.72
N SER A 81 -20.30 -30.35 -8.51
CA SER A 81 -19.58 -30.44 -7.24
C SER A 81 -18.65 -29.25 -7.00
N VAL A 82 -18.65 -28.76 -5.76
CA VAL A 82 -17.85 -27.63 -5.29
C VAL A 82 -16.88 -28.11 -4.21
N GLU A 83 -15.62 -28.24 -4.58
CA GLU A 83 -14.53 -28.60 -3.66
C GLU A 83 -13.92 -27.36 -3.02
N VAL A 84 -13.49 -27.49 -1.77
CA VAL A 84 -12.95 -26.40 -0.95
C VAL A 84 -11.65 -26.85 -0.29
N TYR A 85 -10.53 -26.34 -0.79
CA TYR A 85 -9.21 -26.54 -0.21
C TYR A 85 -8.90 -25.42 0.81
N ASN A 86 -8.74 -25.80 2.07
CA ASN A 86 -8.35 -24.86 3.13
C ASN A 86 -6.82 -24.74 3.20
N VAL A 87 -6.29 -23.64 2.65
CA VAL A 87 -4.84 -23.45 2.44
C VAL A 87 -4.00 -23.40 3.72
N PRO A 88 -4.50 -22.91 4.88
CA PRO A 88 -3.78 -23.02 6.15
C PRO A 88 -3.62 -24.44 6.69
N LYS A 89 -4.61 -25.30 6.48
CA LYS A 89 -4.66 -26.66 7.03
C LYS A 89 -4.14 -27.75 6.09
N ASP A 90 -4.14 -27.51 4.78
CA ASP A 90 -3.92 -28.56 3.77
C ASP A 90 -5.00 -29.68 3.90
N GLU A 91 -6.26 -29.24 3.88
CA GLU A 91 -7.46 -30.10 3.97
C GLU A 91 -8.44 -29.76 2.82
N TRP A 92 -8.92 -30.78 2.12
CA TRP A 92 -10.06 -30.68 1.20
C TRP A 92 -11.38 -30.98 1.90
N SER A 93 -12.45 -30.35 1.43
CA SER A 93 -13.83 -30.59 1.86
C SER A 93 -14.79 -30.23 0.72
N PHE A 94 -16.08 -30.56 0.84
CA PHE A 94 -17.12 -30.14 -0.11
C PHE A 94 -17.98 -29.03 0.48
N ALA A 95 -18.31 -28.04 -0.35
CA ALA A 95 -19.40 -27.09 -0.09
C ALA A 95 -20.73 -27.68 -0.60
N ALA A 96 -21.82 -26.91 -0.48
CA ALA A 96 -23.06 -27.22 -1.19
C ALA A 96 -22.81 -27.25 -2.72
N PRO A 97 -23.31 -28.28 -3.44
CA PRO A 97 -23.19 -28.35 -4.89
C PRO A 97 -23.94 -27.20 -5.56
N LEU A 98 -23.54 -26.89 -6.79
CA LEU A 98 -24.21 -25.92 -7.63
C LEU A 98 -25.66 -26.34 -7.91
N PRO A 99 -26.59 -25.40 -8.18
CA PRO A 99 -27.99 -25.74 -8.47
C PRO A 99 -28.20 -26.59 -9.73
N ILE A 100 -27.23 -26.59 -10.65
CA ILE A 100 -27.14 -27.44 -11.83
C ILE A 100 -25.68 -27.84 -12.09
N PRO A 101 -25.42 -28.99 -12.75
CA PRO A 101 -24.11 -29.28 -13.32
C PRO A 101 -23.74 -28.31 -14.45
N MET A 102 -22.50 -27.84 -14.49
CA MET A 102 -22.04 -26.86 -15.49
C MET A 102 -20.54 -26.97 -15.78
N ASN A 103 -20.09 -26.45 -16.92
CA ASN A 103 -18.67 -26.38 -17.28
C ASN A 103 -18.31 -24.98 -17.84
N HIS A 104 -17.02 -24.65 -17.88
CA HIS A 104 -16.50 -23.33 -18.27
C HIS A 104 -17.17 -22.15 -17.52
N ALA A 105 -17.52 -22.35 -16.25
CA ALA A 105 -18.36 -21.44 -15.49
C ALA A 105 -17.66 -20.10 -15.18
N ASN A 106 -18.37 -18.98 -15.37
CA ASN A 106 -17.83 -17.64 -15.13
C ASN A 106 -17.83 -17.32 -13.62
N ALA A 107 -16.87 -17.88 -12.85
CA ALA A 107 -16.80 -17.69 -11.39
C ALA A 107 -15.91 -16.50 -10.93
N ALA A 108 -16.41 -15.70 -9.99
CA ALA A 108 -15.62 -14.65 -9.32
C ALA A 108 -15.91 -14.57 -7.81
N ALA A 109 -14.87 -14.38 -6.99
CA ALA A 109 -15.03 -14.10 -5.55
C ALA A 109 -15.08 -12.58 -5.30
N ALA A 110 -16.18 -12.09 -4.72
CA ALA A 110 -16.40 -10.67 -4.41
C ALA A 110 -17.30 -10.51 -3.18
N ASN A 111 -17.21 -9.38 -2.47
CA ASN A 111 -18.11 -9.04 -1.35
C ASN A 111 -18.27 -10.12 -0.25
N GLY A 112 -17.25 -10.96 -0.03
CA GLY A 112 -17.32 -12.09 0.91
C GLY A 112 -18.04 -13.35 0.40
N LYS A 113 -18.36 -13.41 -0.91
CA LYS A 113 -19.14 -14.47 -1.57
C LYS A 113 -18.50 -14.93 -2.88
N VAL A 114 -19.03 -16.00 -3.47
CA VAL A 114 -18.68 -16.45 -4.83
C VAL A 114 -19.88 -16.22 -5.75
N TYR A 115 -19.62 -15.73 -6.96
CA TYR A 115 -20.60 -15.46 -8.01
C TYR A 115 -20.33 -16.35 -9.21
N ILE A 116 -21.35 -17.04 -9.74
CA ILE A 116 -21.38 -17.56 -11.12
C ILE A 116 -22.21 -16.59 -11.95
N LEU A 117 -21.72 -16.24 -13.15
CA LEU A 117 -22.32 -15.24 -14.04
C LEU A 117 -22.34 -15.73 -15.49
N GLY A 118 -23.08 -16.81 -15.76
CA GLY A 118 -23.07 -17.56 -17.01
C GLY A 118 -22.08 -18.73 -16.99
N GLU A 119 -22.40 -19.74 -17.79
CA GLU A 119 -21.70 -21.02 -17.89
C GLU A 119 -22.02 -21.69 -19.24
N LEU A 120 -21.44 -22.86 -19.51
CA LEU A 120 -21.98 -23.79 -20.52
C LEU A 120 -22.64 -25.01 -19.86
N SER A 121 -23.65 -25.53 -20.53
CA SER A 121 -24.28 -26.82 -20.23
C SER A 121 -23.36 -28.00 -20.54
N GLY A 122 -23.62 -29.13 -19.89
CA GLY A 122 -23.19 -30.44 -20.41
C GLY A 122 -24.06 -30.90 -21.59
N GLY A 123 -23.61 -31.94 -22.30
CA GLY A 123 -24.31 -32.54 -23.43
C GLY A 123 -23.35 -33.06 -24.51
N ALA A 124 -23.89 -33.38 -25.69
CA ALA A 124 -23.09 -33.62 -26.90
C ALA A 124 -22.49 -32.31 -27.48
N GLU A 125 -23.09 -31.18 -27.11
CA GLU A 125 -22.66 -29.81 -27.41
C GLU A 125 -22.70 -29.05 -26.09
N PHE A 126 -21.72 -28.19 -25.83
CA PHE A 126 -21.73 -27.33 -24.65
C PHE A 126 -22.29 -25.96 -25.05
N ARG A 127 -23.50 -25.65 -24.57
CA ARG A 127 -24.27 -24.46 -24.95
C ARG A 127 -24.35 -23.48 -23.81
N ALA A 128 -24.17 -22.19 -24.10
CA ALA A 128 -24.18 -21.18 -23.07
C ALA A 128 -25.57 -20.92 -22.51
N THR A 129 -25.61 -20.67 -21.20
CA THR A 129 -26.85 -20.39 -20.46
C THR A 129 -26.73 -19.09 -19.67
N PRO A 130 -27.84 -18.36 -19.46
CA PRO A 130 -27.85 -17.04 -18.84
C PRO A 130 -27.82 -17.09 -17.30
N ASN A 131 -27.59 -18.25 -16.68
CA ASN A 131 -27.86 -18.41 -15.26
C ASN A 131 -26.83 -17.64 -14.41
N CYS A 132 -27.28 -17.16 -13.25
CA CYS A 132 -26.45 -16.42 -12.31
C CYS A 132 -26.72 -16.93 -10.90
N TYR A 133 -25.67 -17.17 -10.12
CA TYR A 133 -25.77 -17.73 -8.77
C TYR A 133 -24.81 -17.05 -7.79
N GLU A 134 -25.25 -16.84 -6.55
CA GLU A 134 -24.47 -16.31 -5.43
C GLU A 134 -24.33 -17.39 -4.34
N TYR A 135 -23.10 -17.85 -4.07
CA TYR A 135 -22.79 -18.72 -2.94
C TYR A 135 -22.39 -17.90 -1.72
N ASP A 136 -23.08 -18.16 -0.61
CA ASP A 136 -22.76 -17.56 0.68
C ASP A 136 -22.03 -18.59 1.58
N PRO A 137 -20.74 -18.40 1.89
CA PRO A 137 -19.97 -19.33 2.72
C PRO A 137 -20.41 -19.33 4.20
N ALA A 138 -21.18 -18.35 4.66
CA ALA A 138 -21.67 -18.32 6.04
C ALA A 138 -22.93 -19.19 6.24
N THR A 139 -23.69 -19.45 5.18
CA THR A 139 -24.85 -20.36 5.19
C THR A 139 -24.60 -21.68 4.47
N ASN A 140 -23.51 -21.78 3.69
CA ASN A 140 -23.21 -22.90 2.78
C ASN A 140 -24.39 -23.15 1.82
N ALA A 141 -24.86 -22.11 1.15
CA ALA A 141 -25.99 -22.17 0.24
C ALA A 141 -25.81 -21.29 -1.00
N TRP A 142 -26.35 -21.76 -2.12
CA TRP A 142 -26.48 -21.01 -3.36
C TRP A 142 -27.83 -20.26 -3.40
N THR A 143 -27.81 -19.04 -3.94
CA THR A 143 -28.98 -18.20 -4.19
C THR A 143 -29.00 -17.82 -5.67
N GLU A 144 -30.13 -18.01 -6.34
CA GLU A 144 -30.33 -17.56 -7.72
C GLU A 144 -30.30 -16.02 -7.82
N LEU A 145 -29.69 -15.50 -8.88
CA LEU A 145 -29.57 -14.08 -9.18
C LEU A 145 -30.30 -13.73 -10.48
N PRO A 146 -30.56 -12.44 -10.75
CA PRO A 146 -31.01 -12.01 -12.07
C PRO A 146 -30.08 -12.53 -13.18
N PRO A 147 -30.63 -13.16 -14.23
CA PRO A 147 -29.84 -13.78 -15.28
C PRO A 147 -29.00 -12.76 -16.07
N MET A 148 -28.10 -13.27 -16.91
CA MET A 148 -27.45 -12.47 -17.95
C MET A 148 -28.49 -11.81 -18.88
N PRO A 149 -28.20 -10.65 -19.49
CA PRO A 149 -29.05 -10.09 -20.52
C PRO A 149 -29.18 -11.05 -21.72
N ASN A 150 -30.40 -11.19 -22.25
CA ASN A 150 -30.69 -12.00 -23.43
C ASN A 150 -29.79 -11.62 -24.63
N GLY A 151 -29.10 -12.59 -25.22
CA GLY A 151 -28.09 -12.40 -26.26
C GLY A 151 -26.68 -12.12 -25.74
N ALA A 152 -26.44 -12.30 -24.44
CA ALA A 152 -25.12 -12.18 -23.80
C ALA A 152 -24.69 -13.46 -23.05
N GLU A 153 -25.42 -14.57 -23.25
CA GLU A 153 -25.10 -15.91 -22.73
C GLU A 153 -23.72 -16.37 -23.21
N ARG A 154 -22.84 -16.75 -22.27
CA ARG A 154 -21.49 -17.24 -22.59
C ARG A 154 -20.82 -17.94 -21.41
N GLY A 155 -20.06 -19.00 -21.69
CA GLY A 155 -19.03 -19.55 -20.79
C GLY A 155 -17.62 -19.13 -21.19
N SER A 156 -16.60 -19.59 -20.46
CA SER A 156 -15.17 -19.34 -20.71
C SER A 156 -14.80 -17.85 -20.88
N SER A 157 -15.45 -16.99 -20.09
CA SER A 157 -15.25 -15.54 -20.14
C SER A 157 -14.02 -15.10 -19.35
N ILE A 158 -13.41 -14.02 -19.80
CA ILE A 158 -12.31 -13.35 -19.09
C ILE A 158 -12.92 -12.48 -17.98
N LEU A 159 -12.60 -12.80 -16.72
CA LEU A 159 -13.19 -12.16 -15.54
C LEU A 159 -12.23 -11.20 -14.82
N SER A 160 -12.80 -10.21 -14.13
CA SER A 160 -12.09 -9.42 -13.12
C SER A 160 -13.02 -8.66 -12.19
N VAL A 161 -12.68 -8.60 -10.91
CA VAL A 161 -13.39 -7.80 -9.90
C VAL A 161 -12.79 -6.39 -9.82
N THR A 162 -13.62 -5.35 -9.83
CA THR A 162 -13.17 -3.96 -9.66
C THR A 162 -14.27 -3.10 -9.02
N GLY A 163 -13.93 -2.45 -7.89
CA GLY A 163 -14.91 -1.72 -7.08
C GLY A 163 -16.09 -2.63 -6.68
N ASN A 164 -17.30 -2.20 -7.03
CA ASN A 164 -18.55 -2.93 -6.76
C ASN A 164 -19.00 -3.81 -7.95
N ARG A 165 -18.10 -4.12 -8.89
CA ARG A 165 -18.44 -4.80 -10.16
C ARG A 165 -17.55 -6.01 -10.45
N ILE A 166 -18.12 -6.97 -11.18
CA ILE A 166 -17.40 -8.04 -11.88
C ILE A 166 -17.50 -7.75 -13.38
N ILE A 167 -16.37 -7.61 -14.07
CA ILE A 167 -16.29 -7.53 -15.53
C ILE A 167 -16.32 -8.96 -16.08
N VAL A 168 -17.12 -9.14 -17.14
CA VAL A 168 -17.23 -10.38 -17.93
C VAL A 168 -16.94 -10.00 -19.39
N ALA A 169 -15.81 -10.43 -19.94
CA ALA A 169 -15.36 -10.05 -21.28
C ALA A 169 -15.12 -11.27 -22.17
N GLY A 170 -15.54 -11.20 -23.44
CA GLY A 170 -15.43 -12.34 -24.34
C GLY A 170 -16.21 -13.55 -23.84
N GLY A 171 -15.79 -14.75 -24.24
CA GLY A 171 -16.44 -16.02 -23.96
C GLY A 171 -16.92 -16.74 -25.22
N ILE A 172 -17.67 -17.82 -25.02
CA ILE A 172 -18.18 -18.70 -26.09
C ILE A 172 -19.67 -19.01 -25.86
N SER A 173 -20.50 -18.93 -26.91
CA SER A 173 -21.94 -19.26 -26.84
C SER A 173 -22.26 -20.73 -27.16
N LEU A 174 -21.43 -21.37 -27.98
CA LEU A 174 -21.53 -22.76 -28.39
C LEU A 174 -20.13 -23.35 -28.61
N LEU A 175 -19.87 -24.50 -28.01
CA LEU A 175 -18.74 -25.37 -28.27
C LEU A 175 -19.26 -26.76 -28.67
N GLU A 176 -19.06 -27.14 -29.93
CA GLU A 176 -19.21 -28.53 -30.39
C GLU A 176 -17.92 -29.30 -30.09
N LEU A 177 -18.02 -30.53 -29.60
CA LEU A 177 -16.86 -31.34 -29.23
C LEU A 177 -16.30 -32.09 -30.43
N GLY A 178 -15.10 -31.71 -30.88
CA GLY A 178 -14.38 -32.35 -31.98
C GLY A 178 -13.20 -31.50 -32.48
N GLU A 179 -12.42 -32.05 -33.41
CA GLU A 179 -11.30 -31.35 -34.05
C GLU A 179 -11.79 -30.16 -34.91
N ASP A 180 -12.81 -30.40 -35.75
CA ASP A 180 -13.51 -29.39 -36.57
C ASP A 180 -14.75 -28.76 -35.88
N GLY A 181 -14.95 -29.00 -34.59
CA GLY A 181 -16.16 -28.57 -33.86
C GLY A 181 -16.33 -27.05 -33.78
N LEU A 182 -17.53 -26.55 -34.09
CA LEU A 182 -17.85 -25.12 -34.06
C LEU A 182 -17.57 -24.48 -32.69
N GLN A 183 -16.89 -23.35 -32.72
CA GLN A 183 -16.61 -22.49 -31.56
C GLN A 183 -17.15 -21.09 -31.82
N GLU A 184 -18.32 -20.77 -31.25
CA GLU A 184 -18.94 -19.45 -31.35
C GLU A 184 -18.31 -18.46 -30.35
N THR A 185 -17.08 -18.04 -30.61
CA THR A 185 -16.41 -16.98 -29.83
C THR A 185 -17.12 -15.64 -29.97
N VAL A 186 -17.43 -14.99 -28.84
CA VAL A 186 -18.03 -13.64 -28.80
C VAL A 186 -17.04 -12.55 -28.42
N ASP A 187 -17.37 -11.29 -28.76
CA ASP A 187 -16.64 -10.08 -28.39
C ASP A 187 -17.31 -9.26 -27.27
N THR A 188 -18.51 -9.66 -26.86
CA THR A 188 -19.35 -9.02 -25.85
C THR A 188 -18.60 -8.78 -24.54
N VAL A 189 -18.72 -7.55 -24.01
CA VAL A 189 -18.22 -7.18 -22.68
C VAL A 189 -19.37 -6.59 -21.87
N SER A 190 -19.57 -7.11 -20.65
CA SER A 190 -20.53 -6.58 -19.69
C SER A 190 -19.90 -6.50 -18.31
N SER A 191 -20.54 -5.77 -17.40
CA SER A 191 -20.19 -5.79 -15.98
C SER A 191 -21.44 -5.98 -15.13
N TYR A 192 -21.35 -6.84 -14.12
CA TYR A 192 -22.39 -7.09 -13.14
C TYR A 192 -22.06 -6.32 -11.85
N ASN A 193 -23.00 -5.51 -11.36
CA ASN A 193 -22.88 -4.79 -10.10
C ASN A 193 -23.45 -5.66 -8.96
N PHE A 194 -22.59 -6.28 -8.16
CA PHE A 194 -23.01 -7.19 -7.10
C PHE A 194 -23.71 -6.49 -5.91
N ILE A 195 -23.77 -5.16 -5.88
CA ILE A 195 -24.51 -4.39 -4.87
C ILE A 195 -25.94 -4.06 -5.34
N THR A 196 -26.13 -3.67 -6.61
CA THR A 196 -27.48 -3.37 -7.14
C THR A 196 -28.15 -4.56 -7.84
N LYS A 197 -27.37 -5.62 -8.14
CA LYS A 197 -27.76 -6.81 -8.92
C LYS A 197 -28.13 -6.51 -10.37
N GLU A 198 -27.54 -5.46 -10.94
CA GLU A 198 -27.80 -4.99 -12.30
C GLU A 198 -26.62 -5.29 -13.24
N TRP A 199 -26.92 -5.45 -14.53
CA TRP A 199 -25.96 -5.59 -15.62
C TRP A 199 -25.80 -4.30 -16.41
N GLU A 200 -24.57 -3.97 -16.79
CA GLU A 200 -24.22 -2.85 -17.67
C GLU A 200 -23.35 -3.34 -18.83
N SER A 201 -23.67 -2.96 -20.07
CA SER A 201 -22.84 -3.26 -21.24
C SER A 201 -21.64 -2.33 -21.31
N LEU A 202 -20.46 -2.90 -21.60
CA LEU A 202 -19.21 -2.18 -21.84
C LEU A 202 -18.85 -2.29 -23.34
N PRO A 203 -17.89 -1.51 -23.85
CA PRO A 203 -17.47 -1.63 -25.25
C PRO A 203 -16.92 -3.04 -25.55
N SER A 204 -17.43 -3.66 -26.63
CA SER A 204 -16.95 -4.96 -27.13
C SER A 204 -15.43 -4.98 -27.33
N LEU A 205 -14.85 -6.17 -27.25
CA LEU A 205 -13.44 -6.40 -27.55
C LEU A 205 -13.09 -5.96 -28.99
N PRO A 206 -11.83 -5.55 -29.28
CA PRO A 206 -11.37 -5.30 -30.65
C PRO A 206 -11.47 -6.52 -31.56
N GLU A 207 -11.49 -7.72 -30.97
CA GLU A 207 -11.71 -9.02 -31.61
C GLU A 207 -12.23 -9.98 -30.53
N GLY A 208 -13.19 -10.85 -30.86
CA GLY A 208 -13.73 -11.82 -29.91
C GLY A 208 -12.68 -12.76 -29.34
N ARG A 209 -12.84 -13.19 -28.09
CA ARG A 209 -11.85 -14.05 -27.41
C ARG A 209 -12.48 -14.97 -26.37
N GLU A 210 -12.03 -16.21 -26.31
CA GLU A 210 -12.36 -17.18 -25.26
C GLU A 210 -11.09 -17.93 -24.81
N HIS A 211 -11.17 -18.63 -23.66
CA HIS A 211 -10.05 -19.33 -23.00
C HIS A 211 -8.79 -18.46 -22.85
N ALA A 212 -8.99 -17.18 -22.56
CA ALA A 212 -7.95 -16.17 -22.35
C ALA A 212 -7.81 -15.85 -20.86
N GLY A 213 -6.63 -15.35 -20.50
CA GLY A 213 -6.37 -14.82 -19.18
C GLY A 213 -6.74 -13.34 -19.07
N GLY A 214 -6.94 -12.85 -17.85
CA GLY A 214 -7.16 -11.42 -17.64
C GLY A 214 -7.03 -10.96 -16.20
N GLY A 215 -7.08 -9.65 -16.01
CA GLY A 215 -6.84 -9.05 -14.70
C GLY A 215 -6.99 -7.53 -14.69
N VAL A 216 -7.48 -6.96 -13.58
CA VAL A 216 -7.42 -5.51 -13.35
C VAL A 216 -6.14 -5.14 -12.60
N ILE A 217 -5.37 -4.21 -13.17
CA ILE A 217 -4.23 -3.57 -12.51
C ILE A 217 -4.40 -2.05 -12.57
N GLY A 218 -4.67 -1.44 -11.41
CA GLY A 218 -4.94 0.00 -11.31
C GLY A 218 -6.26 0.38 -11.98
N ASN A 219 -6.20 1.09 -13.11
CA ASN A 219 -7.37 1.56 -13.86
C ASN A 219 -7.68 0.69 -15.10
N ASN A 220 -6.90 -0.35 -15.33
CA ASN A 220 -6.83 -1.05 -16.60
C ASN A 220 -7.27 -2.50 -16.41
N PHE A 221 -8.29 -2.93 -17.16
CA PHE A 221 -8.59 -4.35 -17.36
C PHE A 221 -7.79 -4.86 -18.54
N TYR A 222 -6.97 -5.88 -18.31
CA TYR A 222 -6.14 -6.55 -19.31
C TYR A 222 -6.79 -7.88 -19.71
N LEU A 223 -6.76 -8.18 -20.99
CA LEU A 223 -7.02 -9.49 -21.58
C LEU A 223 -5.75 -9.96 -22.29
N VAL A 224 -5.37 -11.22 -22.07
CA VAL A 224 -4.06 -11.77 -22.39
C VAL A 224 -4.24 -13.14 -23.07
N GLY A 225 -3.86 -13.23 -24.35
CA GLY A 225 -3.92 -14.47 -25.12
C GLY A 225 -5.33 -14.92 -25.49
N GLY A 226 -5.57 -16.23 -25.39
CA GLY A 226 -6.80 -16.94 -25.75
C GLY A 226 -6.84 -17.43 -27.19
N ARG A 227 -7.98 -18.01 -27.56
CA ARG A 227 -8.31 -18.47 -28.91
C ARG A 227 -9.50 -17.70 -29.50
N PHE A 228 -9.73 -17.91 -30.81
CA PHE A 228 -10.84 -17.34 -31.57
C PHE A 228 -11.33 -18.31 -32.64
N ARG A 229 -12.50 -18.92 -32.41
CA ARG A 229 -13.26 -19.80 -33.32
C ARG A 229 -12.63 -21.16 -33.66
N SER A 230 -11.51 -21.53 -33.03
CA SER A 230 -10.92 -22.87 -33.14
C SER A 230 -9.90 -23.09 -32.04
N GLN A 231 -9.66 -24.35 -31.67
CA GLN A 231 -8.66 -24.75 -30.68
C GLN A 231 -7.26 -24.28 -31.10
N THR A 232 -6.95 -24.36 -32.40
CA THR A 232 -5.64 -23.97 -32.96
C THR A 232 -5.49 -22.47 -33.23
N ALA A 233 -6.57 -21.68 -33.16
CA ALA A 233 -6.58 -20.24 -33.50
C ALA A 233 -6.10 -19.33 -32.34
N VAL A 234 -5.03 -19.77 -31.69
CA VAL A 234 -4.41 -19.15 -30.51
C VAL A 234 -3.78 -17.78 -30.79
N ARG A 235 -3.75 -16.89 -29.79
CA ARG A 235 -3.34 -15.48 -29.94
C ARG A 235 -2.26 -15.05 -28.96
N ASP A 236 -1.42 -14.12 -29.41
CA ASP A 236 -0.36 -13.42 -28.69
C ASP A 236 -0.80 -12.03 -28.20
N THR A 237 -1.88 -11.49 -28.77
CA THR A 237 -2.41 -10.14 -28.52
C THR A 237 -2.74 -9.90 -27.05
N VAL A 238 -2.37 -8.72 -26.55
CA VAL A 238 -2.79 -8.22 -25.23
C VAL A 238 -3.65 -6.97 -25.44
N TYR A 239 -4.91 -7.04 -25.04
CA TYR A 239 -5.84 -5.91 -25.09
C TYR A 239 -6.04 -5.29 -23.71
N VAL A 240 -6.17 -3.98 -23.66
CA VAL A 240 -6.38 -3.21 -22.42
C VAL A 240 -7.51 -2.21 -22.56
N LEU A 241 -8.54 -2.38 -21.73
CA LEU A 241 -9.61 -1.43 -21.51
C LEU A 241 -9.22 -0.49 -20.37
N ASP A 242 -9.08 0.79 -20.65
CA ASP A 242 -9.01 1.81 -19.61
C ASP A 242 -10.43 2.06 -19.06
N LEU A 243 -10.62 1.79 -17.76
CA LEU A 243 -11.93 1.78 -17.09
C LEU A 243 -12.46 3.19 -16.75
N LYS A 244 -11.77 4.27 -17.14
CA LYS A 244 -12.26 5.67 -17.00
C LYS A 244 -12.75 6.25 -18.31
N THR A 245 -12.06 5.90 -19.40
CA THR A 245 -12.35 6.40 -20.75
C THR A 245 -13.18 5.42 -21.57
N LEU A 246 -13.29 4.16 -21.10
CA LEU A 246 -13.92 3.03 -21.78
C LEU A 246 -13.39 2.89 -23.22
N LYS A 247 -12.06 2.84 -23.34
CA LYS A 247 -11.35 2.65 -24.60
C LYS A 247 -10.39 1.47 -24.54
N TRP A 248 -10.50 0.63 -25.55
CA TRP A 248 -9.55 -0.46 -25.81
C TRP A 248 -8.26 0.05 -26.45
N SER A 249 -7.16 -0.63 -26.13
CA SER A 249 -5.83 -0.41 -26.70
C SER A 249 -5.05 -1.73 -26.75
N GLU A 250 -4.30 -1.98 -27.81
CA GLU A 250 -3.34 -3.09 -27.83
C GLU A 250 -2.07 -2.71 -27.05
N ARG A 251 -1.39 -3.71 -26.47
CA ARG A 251 -0.12 -3.56 -25.74
C ARG A 251 0.95 -4.51 -26.28
N ALA A 252 2.11 -4.51 -25.63
CA ALA A 252 3.14 -5.51 -25.90
C ALA A 252 2.53 -6.93 -25.81
N ARG A 253 2.79 -7.72 -26.83
CA ARG A 253 2.23 -9.07 -27.04
C ARG A 253 2.95 -10.09 -26.16
N MET A 254 2.34 -11.25 -25.97
CA MET A 254 3.00 -12.40 -25.36
C MET A 254 4.15 -12.90 -26.25
N PRO A 255 5.24 -13.48 -25.70
CA PRO A 255 6.30 -14.12 -26.48
C PRO A 255 5.84 -15.34 -27.30
N THR A 256 4.70 -15.94 -26.94
CA THR A 256 4.11 -17.10 -27.62
C THR A 256 2.60 -16.93 -27.67
N PRO A 257 1.92 -17.15 -28.82
CA PRO A 257 0.46 -17.17 -28.87
C PRO A 257 -0.07 -18.42 -28.15
N ARG A 258 -1.08 -18.27 -27.28
CA ARG A 258 -1.61 -19.38 -26.47
C ARG A 258 -3.11 -19.26 -26.18
N GLY A 259 -3.82 -20.39 -26.30
CA GLY A 259 -5.20 -20.60 -25.83
C GLY A 259 -5.24 -21.49 -24.59
N GLY A 260 -6.39 -21.68 -23.96
CA GLY A 260 -6.50 -22.53 -22.76
C GLY A 260 -5.66 -22.03 -21.57
N VAL A 261 -5.34 -20.73 -21.54
CA VAL A 261 -4.35 -20.17 -20.62
C VAL A 261 -4.92 -19.81 -19.26
N SER A 262 -4.15 -20.12 -18.23
CA SER A 262 -4.47 -19.80 -16.85
C SER A 262 -3.76 -18.51 -16.44
N VAL A 263 -4.44 -17.66 -15.66
CA VAL A 263 -3.89 -16.38 -15.21
C VAL A 263 -4.15 -16.11 -13.74
N ALA A 264 -3.18 -15.49 -13.08
CA ALA A 264 -3.37 -14.87 -11.78
C ALA A 264 -2.68 -13.50 -11.69
N VAL A 265 -3.36 -12.53 -11.06
CA VAL A 265 -2.79 -11.22 -10.75
C VAL A 265 -2.12 -11.27 -9.39
N VAL A 266 -0.79 -11.12 -9.33
CA VAL A 266 -0.04 -11.03 -8.08
C VAL A 266 0.62 -9.65 -7.97
N ARG A 267 0.11 -8.84 -7.03
CA ARG A 267 0.49 -7.44 -6.81
C ARG A 267 0.16 -6.57 -8.03
N GLN A 268 1.17 -6.23 -8.84
CA GLN A 268 1.07 -5.36 -10.03
C GLN A 268 1.59 -6.08 -11.28
N ARG A 269 1.46 -7.41 -11.33
CA ARG A 269 1.86 -8.26 -12.44
C ARG A 269 0.77 -9.29 -12.73
N ILE A 270 0.58 -9.58 -14.00
CA ILE A 270 -0.19 -10.72 -14.49
C ILE A 270 0.82 -11.83 -14.71
N TYR A 271 0.55 -13.02 -14.17
CA TYR A 271 1.27 -14.24 -14.49
C TYR A 271 0.35 -15.10 -15.35
N THR A 272 0.84 -15.57 -16.49
CA THR A 272 0.13 -16.40 -17.48
C THR A 272 0.91 -17.68 -17.68
N PHE A 273 0.26 -18.83 -17.63
CA PHE A 273 0.91 -20.14 -17.62
C PHE A 273 -0.02 -21.22 -18.20
N GLY A 274 0.56 -22.38 -18.54
CA GLY A 274 -0.13 -23.44 -19.27
C GLY A 274 -0.52 -23.06 -20.69
N GLY A 275 -1.57 -23.71 -21.18
CA GLY A 275 -2.27 -23.40 -22.43
C GLY A 275 -1.63 -23.99 -23.70
N GLU A 276 -2.49 -24.30 -24.67
CA GLU A 276 -2.15 -24.84 -25.98
C GLU A 276 -1.54 -23.79 -26.92
N GLY A 277 -0.91 -24.22 -28.03
CA GLY A 277 -0.61 -23.33 -29.16
C GLY A 277 0.79 -23.40 -29.77
N ASN A 278 1.74 -24.17 -29.21
CA ASN A 278 3.09 -24.31 -29.77
C ASN A 278 3.21 -25.58 -30.63
N LEU A 279 3.93 -25.48 -31.76
CA LEU A 279 4.08 -26.54 -32.78
C LEU A 279 5.53 -27.04 -32.96
N ASP A 280 6.49 -26.56 -32.17
CA ASP A 280 7.89 -26.99 -32.24
C ASP A 280 8.06 -28.47 -31.79
N PRO A 281 8.59 -29.38 -32.64
CA PRO A 281 8.62 -30.82 -32.35
C PRO A 281 9.77 -31.31 -31.47
N GLU A 282 10.86 -30.55 -31.27
CA GLU A 282 11.90 -30.93 -30.30
C GLU A 282 11.59 -30.42 -28.88
N ALA A 283 10.75 -29.39 -28.78
CA ALA A 283 10.07 -29.07 -27.53
C ALA A 283 8.97 -30.12 -27.26
N GLY A 284 8.97 -30.73 -26.07
CA GLY A 284 7.82 -31.49 -25.56
C GLY A 284 6.64 -30.55 -25.24
N PHE A 285 6.07 -29.94 -26.28
CA PHE A 285 5.04 -28.88 -26.40
C PHE A 285 4.84 -27.82 -25.27
N VAL A 286 5.74 -27.66 -24.29
CA VAL A 286 5.73 -26.55 -23.31
C VAL A 286 7.15 -26.09 -22.98
N PHE A 287 7.51 -24.83 -23.26
CA PHE A 287 8.68 -24.14 -22.68
C PHE A 287 8.53 -22.60 -22.60
N ASN A 288 9.32 -21.99 -21.69
CA ASN A 288 9.77 -20.60 -21.50
C ASN A 288 8.83 -19.43 -21.89
N GLU A 289 8.52 -18.46 -21.02
CA GLU A 289 9.38 -17.82 -20.00
C GLU A 289 8.80 -17.85 -18.57
N THR A 290 9.63 -17.56 -17.56
CA THR A 290 9.52 -18.01 -16.14
C THR A 290 9.77 -19.52 -15.98
N GLU A 291 10.05 -19.96 -14.74
CA GLU A 291 10.41 -21.37 -14.45
C GLU A 291 9.27 -22.31 -14.89
N PRO A 292 9.52 -23.35 -15.71
CA PRO A 292 8.45 -24.18 -16.26
C PRO A 292 7.64 -24.87 -15.15
N MET A 293 6.33 -25.03 -15.39
CA MET A 293 5.48 -25.94 -14.61
C MET A 293 6.09 -27.34 -14.61
N ASN A 294 5.88 -28.11 -13.53
CA ASN A 294 6.32 -29.51 -13.52
C ASN A 294 5.48 -30.36 -14.50
N THR A 295 4.21 -29.99 -14.68
CA THR A 295 3.25 -30.68 -15.56
C THR A 295 2.67 -29.73 -16.62
N PRO A 296 2.78 -30.06 -17.93
CA PRO A 296 2.08 -29.37 -19.01
C PRO A 296 0.54 -29.42 -18.90
N HIS A 297 -0.10 -28.30 -18.54
CA HIS A 297 -1.55 -28.19 -18.37
C HIS A 297 -2.22 -27.21 -19.35
N HIS A 298 -3.47 -27.50 -19.71
CA HIS A 298 -4.45 -26.59 -20.33
C HIS A 298 -5.82 -26.77 -19.66
N GLY A 299 -6.85 -26.01 -20.08
CA GLY A 299 -8.23 -26.20 -19.61
C GLY A 299 -8.42 -26.07 -18.09
N MET A 300 -7.65 -25.18 -17.44
CA MET A 300 -7.69 -24.97 -15.98
C MET A 300 -7.80 -23.48 -15.64
N ALA A 301 -8.63 -23.16 -14.63
CA ALA A 301 -8.56 -21.86 -13.96
C ALA A 301 -7.50 -21.87 -12.84
N ALA A 302 -7.05 -20.68 -12.44
CA ALA A 302 -6.01 -20.52 -11.42
C ALA A 302 -6.25 -19.26 -10.59
N VAL A 303 -5.67 -19.21 -9.38
CA VAL A 303 -5.93 -18.09 -8.47
C VAL A 303 -4.73 -17.69 -7.61
N ALA A 304 -4.62 -16.38 -7.35
CA ALA A 304 -3.67 -15.84 -6.40
C ALA A 304 -4.20 -15.93 -4.96
N TYR A 305 -3.50 -16.65 -4.08
CA TYR A 305 -3.72 -16.60 -2.63
C TYR A 305 -2.40 -16.35 -1.90
N ASN A 306 -2.41 -15.37 -0.97
CA ASN A 306 -1.25 -14.96 -0.17
C ASN A 306 0.05 -14.72 -0.97
N GLY A 307 -0.08 -14.21 -2.20
CA GLY A 307 1.05 -13.94 -3.10
C GLY A 307 1.68 -15.15 -3.79
N SER A 308 1.09 -16.34 -3.64
CA SER A 308 1.38 -17.53 -4.44
C SER A 308 0.23 -17.77 -5.43
N VAL A 309 0.47 -18.52 -6.49
CA VAL A 309 -0.54 -18.86 -7.51
C VAL A 309 -0.82 -20.35 -7.45
N TYR A 310 -2.09 -20.73 -7.41
CA TYR A 310 -2.56 -22.11 -7.27
C TYR A 310 -3.27 -22.55 -8.55
N THR A 311 -2.92 -23.73 -9.05
CA THR A 311 -3.41 -24.31 -10.32
C THR A 311 -3.93 -25.75 -10.07
N PRO A 312 -5.18 -25.90 -9.60
CA PRO A 312 -5.77 -27.20 -9.31
C PRO A 312 -6.49 -27.78 -10.55
N GLY A 313 -6.12 -28.99 -10.96
CA GLY A 313 -6.73 -29.71 -12.08
C GLY A 313 -6.30 -29.20 -13.47
N GLY A 314 -7.03 -29.63 -14.50
CA GLY A 314 -6.77 -29.32 -15.90
C GLY A 314 -6.66 -30.56 -16.79
N GLY A 315 -6.24 -30.35 -18.04
CA GLY A 315 -5.93 -31.41 -19.00
C GLY A 315 -4.43 -31.47 -19.34
N ILE A 316 -3.88 -32.68 -19.45
CA ILE A 316 -2.68 -32.98 -20.22
C ILE A 316 -3.07 -33.44 -21.65
N ARG A 317 -2.10 -33.83 -22.49
CA ARG A 317 -2.33 -34.27 -23.89
C ARG A 317 -3.57 -35.16 -24.06
N ASP A 318 -4.27 -34.96 -25.17
CA ASP A 318 -5.29 -35.86 -25.71
C ASP A 318 -6.40 -36.23 -24.70
N PHE A 319 -7.01 -35.20 -24.08
CA PHE A 319 -8.04 -35.30 -23.04
C PHE A 319 -7.61 -36.02 -21.75
N GLY A 320 -6.31 -36.02 -21.42
CA GLY A 320 -5.81 -36.52 -20.15
C GLY A 320 -6.20 -35.63 -18.98
N ILE A 321 -7.45 -35.72 -18.49
CA ILE A 321 -7.92 -34.97 -17.33
C ILE A 321 -7.10 -35.38 -16.09
N VAL A 322 -6.65 -34.41 -15.29
CA VAL A 322 -5.80 -34.63 -14.10
C VAL A 322 -6.39 -34.04 -12.81
N ASP A 323 -5.98 -34.60 -11.68
CA ASP A 323 -6.35 -34.21 -10.31
C ASP A 323 -5.24 -33.43 -9.58
N ASN A 324 -4.06 -33.29 -10.19
CA ASN A 324 -2.91 -32.68 -9.54
C ASN A 324 -3.10 -31.17 -9.32
N MET A 325 -2.34 -30.64 -8.36
CA MET A 325 -2.38 -29.24 -7.98
C MET A 325 -0.94 -28.73 -7.94
N GLU A 326 -0.63 -27.68 -8.71
CA GLU A 326 0.67 -27.02 -8.63
C GLU A 326 0.53 -25.62 -8.03
N VAL A 327 1.60 -25.17 -7.36
CA VAL A 327 1.64 -23.87 -6.69
C VAL A 327 2.93 -23.16 -7.04
N LEU A 328 2.84 -22.13 -7.86
CA LEU A 328 3.94 -21.20 -8.06
C LEU A 328 4.08 -20.32 -6.83
N HIS A 329 5.25 -20.35 -6.21
CA HIS A 329 5.74 -19.27 -5.36
C HIS A 329 6.69 -18.41 -6.20
N PRO A 330 6.24 -17.24 -6.72
CA PRO A 330 7.11 -16.36 -7.50
C PRO A 330 8.29 -15.88 -6.65
N ASN A 331 9.39 -15.44 -7.27
CA ASN A 331 10.52 -14.92 -6.50
C ASN A 331 10.19 -13.56 -5.88
N LEU A 332 9.75 -13.59 -4.62
CA LEU A 332 9.29 -12.43 -3.84
C LEU A 332 10.25 -12.02 -2.71
N LEU A 333 11.55 -12.31 -2.84
CA LEU A 333 12.63 -11.90 -1.90
C LEU A 333 12.31 -12.21 -0.42
N SER A 334 12.05 -13.49 -0.13
CA SER A 334 11.45 -13.98 1.11
C SER A 334 12.38 -14.82 2.01
N CYS A 335 13.66 -14.48 2.07
CA CYS A 335 14.63 -15.01 3.04
C CYS A 335 15.37 -13.88 3.75
N ILE A 336 15.56 -14.00 5.07
CA ILE A 336 16.39 -13.07 5.86
C ILE A 336 17.68 -13.79 6.24
N ARG A 337 18.82 -13.32 5.71
CA ARG A 337 20.14 -13.67 6.21
C ARG A 337 20.39 -12.95 7.53
N ILE A 338 20.74 -13.68 8.59
CA ILE A 338 21.16 -13.08 9.86
C ILE A 338 22.64 -13.41 10.08
N GLU A 339 23.50 -12.43 9.85
CA GLU A 339 24.91 -12.52 10.23
C GLU A 339 25.04 -12.47 11.77
N MET A 340 25.45 -13.59 12.36
CA MET A 340 25.96 -13.66 13.72
C MET A 340 27.38 -14.23 13.67
N GLY A 341 28.26 -13.77 14.55
CA GLY A 341 29.70 -14.03 14.44
C GLY A 341 30.05 -15.52 14.28
N CYS A 342 30.80 -15.84 13.22
CA CYS A 342 31.29 -17.18 12.86
C CYS A 342 30.23 -18.25 12.49
N ASN A 343 28.93 -17.95 12.41
CA ASN A 343 27.93 -18.86 11.81
C ASN A 343 26.77 -18.07 11.18
N ASP A 344 26.61 -18.20 9.86
CA ASP A 344 25.45 -17.70 9.12
C ASP A 344 24.19 -18.52 9.44
N ILE A 345 23.08 -17.84 9.76
CA ILE A 345 21.75 -18.46 9.87
C ILE A 345 20.86 -17.96 8.74
N TRP A 346 20.33 -18.90 7.96
CA TRP A 346 19.38 -18.67 6.89
C TRP A 346 17.97 -19.08 7.33
N ILE A 347 17.00 -18.16 7.25
CA ILE A 347 15.61 -18.41 7.62
C ILE A 347 14.73 -18.30 6.38
N ASP A 348 14.21 -19.45 5.92
CA ASP A 348 13.10 -19.51 4.97
C ASP A 348 11.80 -19.15 5.69
N ILE A 349 11.17 -18.05 5.26
CA ILE A 349 9.98 -17.51 5.93
C ILE A 349 8.75 -18.42 5.70
N ARG A 350 8.74 -19.23 4.64
CA ARG A 350 7.61 -20.12 4.28
C ARG A 350 7.38 -21.23 5.31
N ARG A 351 8.45 -21.76 5.91
CA ARG A 351 8.39 -22.90 6.86
C ARG A 351 8.01 -22.51 8.30
N LEU A 352 7.73 -21.23 8.58
CA LEU A 352 7.43 -20.74 9.94
C LEU A 352 5.96 -20.94 10.41
N ARG A 353 5.12 -21.68 9.68
CA ARG A 353 3.69 -21.89 10.02
C ARG A 353 3.46 -22.49 11.42
N LEU A 354 4.34 -23.36 11.92
CA LEU A 354 4.16 -24.06 13.21
C LEU A 354 4.15 -23.18 14.46
N CYS A 355 4.44 -21.88 14.34
CA CYS A 355 4.27 -20.90 15.44
C CYS A 355 3.03 -20.01 15.29
N TRP A 356 2.30 -20.06 14.17
CA TRP A 356 1.16 -19.15 13.93
C TRP A 356 -0.11 -19.55 14.69
N ALA A 357 -0.35 -20.84 14.91
CA ALA A 357 -1.50 -21.31 15.69
C ALA A 357 -1.49 -20.85 17.17
N LEU A 358 -0.32 -20.48 17.71
CA LEU A 358 -0.17 -19.89 19.05
C LEU A 358 -0.25 -18.35 19.06
N LEU A 359 -0.47 -17.71 17.91
CA LEU A 359 -0.59 -16.26 17.76
C LEU A 359 -2.03 -15.74 17.65
N PHE A 360 -3.04 -16.58 17.86
CA PHE A 360 -4.38 -16.14 18.34
C PHE A 360 -4.34 -15.66 19.82
N ALA A 361 -3.25 -14.98 20.20
CA ALA A 361 -2.97 -14.43 21.52
C ALA A 361 -3.33 -12.93 21.59
N TYR A 362 -4.57 -12.63 21.15
CA TYR A 362 -5.12 -11.30 20.84
C TYR A 362 -4.48 -10.62 19.62
N ASP A 363 -5.31 -9.89 18.89
CA ASP A 363 -4.84 -8.84 17.98
C ASP A 363 -4.26 -7.70 18.84
N ILE A 364 -2.93 -7.51 18.78
CA ILE A 364 -2.20 -6.57 19.63
C ILE A 364 -1.21 -5.72 18.83
N GLN A 365 -1.52 -4.43 18.72
CA GLN A 365 -0.51 -3.44 18.36
C GLN A 365 0.36 -3.09 19.57
N ARG A 366 1.61 -2.75 19.31
CA ARG A 366 2.46 -2.04 20.25
C ARG A 366 2.36 -0.54 19.98
N THR A 367 2.20 0.25 21.04
CA THR A 367 2.06 1.71 20.93
C THR A 367 2.61 2.42 22.16
N TRP A 368 3.29 3.55 21.95
CA TRP A 368 3.61 4.47 23.04
C TRP A 368 2.32 5.16 23.48
N LYS A 369 1.97 5.05 24.77
CA LYS A 369 0.81 5.74 25.36
C LYS A 369 1.26 6.87 26.28
N LEU A 370 0.50 7.95 26.27
CA LEU A 370 0.71 9.10 27.15
C LEU A 370 -0.09 8.89 28.43
N GLY A 371 0.58 8.83 29.59
CA GLY A 371 -0.08 8.63 30.88
C GLY A 371 -0.98 9.80 31.28
N SER A 372 -2.05 9.53 32.03
CA SER A 372 -2.96 10.56 32.58
C SER A 372 -2.28 11.58 33.51
N THR A 373 -1.08 11.27 34.00
CA THR A 373 -0.21 12.15 34.81
C THR A 373 0.80 12.95 33.99
N ALA A 374 0.80 12.86 32.65
CA ALA A 374 1.72 13.61 31.79
C ALA A 374 1.73 15.14 32.04
N PRO A 375 0.61 15.83 32.31
CA PRO A 375 0.60 17.28 32.54
C PRO A 375 1.22 17.73 33.88
N SER A 376 1.77 16.81 34.68
CA SER A 376 2.62 17.12 35.85
C SER A 376 4.04 16.53 35.75
N LYS A 377 4.46 16.08 34.55
CA LYS A 377 5.81 15.61 34.22
C LYS A 377 6.25 16.23 32.89
N ARG A 378 7.49 15.97 32.47
CA ARG A 378 7.88 16.18 31.07
C ARG A 378 7.34 15.06 30.20
N LEU A 379 7.02 15.34 28.94
CA LEU A 379 6.46 14.35 27.99
C LEU A 379 7.30 13.06 27.97
N GLU A 380 8.62 13.16 27.78
CA GLU A 380 9.54 12.01 27.77
C GLU A 380 9.47 11.12 29.02
N ASN A 381 9.11 11.68 30.19
CA ASN A 381 9.01 10.99 31.47
C ASN A 381 7.56 10.52 31.78
N SER A 382 6.67 10.58 30.79
CA SER A 382 5.25 10.23 30.88
C SER A 382 4.74 9.31 29.77
N LEU A 383 5.63 8.96 28.83
CA LEU A 383 5.41 7.92 27.83
C LEU A 383 5.62 6.54 28.45
N SER A 384 4.68 5.64 28.24
CA SER A 384 4.80 4.22 28.58
C SER A 384 4.62 3.35 27.34
N LEU A 385 5.41 2.29 27.25
CA LEU A 385 5.30 1.32 26.17
C LEU A 385 4.14 0.37 26.48
N ASN A 386 3.08 0.38 25.67
CA ASN A 386 2.03 -0.63 25.75
C ASN A 386 2.28 -1.66 24.65
N GLU A 387 2.81 -2.83 25.00
CA GLU A 387 3.08 -3.93 24.06
C GLU A 387 1.85 -4.83 23.76
N LYS A 388 0.70 -4.53 24.39
CA LYS A 388 -0.57 -5.28 24.24
C LYS A 388 -1.76 -4.32 24.13
N ALA A 389 -1.66 -3.32 23.25
CA ALA A 389 -2.77 -2.41 23.01
C ALA A 389 -3.67 -2.98 21.92
N THR A 390 -4.98 -2.93 22.12
CA THR A 390 -5.95 -3.26 21.07
C THR A 390 -5.69 -2.39 19.82
N PRO A 391 -5.65 -2.97 18.62
CA PRO A 391 -5.59 -2.21 17.37
C PRO A 391 -6.88 -1.40 17.15
N PRO A 392 -6.87 -0.44 16.23
CA PRO A 392 -8.11 0.11 15.67
C PRO A 392 -8.72 -0.95 14.74
N ASP A 393 -9.98 -1.33 14.98
CA ASP A 393 -10.67 -2.36 14.21
C ASP A 393 -11.04 -1.85 12.81
N ALA A 394 -10.65 -2.59 11.77
CA ALA A 394 -10.91 -2.27 10.36
C ALA A 394 -12.41 -2.15 10.04
N SER A 395 -13.27 -2.96 10.67
CA SER A 395 -14.73 -2.90 10.50
C SER A 395 -15.36 -1.67 11.18
N SER A 396 -14.65 -1.08 12.15
CA SER A 396 -15.08 0.11 12.89
C SER A 396 -14.66 1.45 12.24
N LEU A 397 -13.99 1.41 11.09
CA LEU A 397 -13.57 2.62 10.37
C LEU A 397 -14.77 3.53 10.04
N PRO A 398 -14.76 4.81 10.43
CA PRO A 398 -15.76 5.77 9.96
C PRO A 398 -15.70 5.94 8.44
N LEU A 399 -16.78 6.44 7.83
CA LEU A 399 -16.79 6.81 6.41
C LEU A 399 -15.66 7.82 6.12
N ASP A 400 -15.08 7.73 4.93
CA ASP A 400 -13.92 8.49 4.46
C ASP A 400 -12.63 8.30 5.28
N HIS A 401 -12.47 7.18 5.99
CA HIS A 401 -11.25 6.88 6.77
C HIS A 401 -10.52 5.61 6.30
N VAL A 402 -9.22 5.56 6.62
CA VAL A 402 -8.32 4.44 6.38
C VAL A 402 -7.63 3.99 7.66
N LEU A 403 -7.37 2.69 7.75
CA LEU A 403 -6.43 2.10 8.72
C LEU A 403 -5.03 2.07 8.09
N ILE A 404 -4.01 2.51 8.82
CA ILE A 404 -2.64 2.66 8.29
C ILE A 404 -1.63 1.94 9.19
N GLU A 405 -0.83 1.05 8.58
CA GLU A 405 0.39 0.48 9.16
C GLU A 405 1.51 1.52 9.09
N VAL A 406 1.96 2.00 10.24
CA VAL A 406 2.94 3.09 10.31
C VAL A 406 4.35 2.57 10.08
N ILE A 407 4.98 2.99 8.98
CA ILE A 407 6.37 2.66 8.66
C ILE A 407 7.31 3.57 9.44
N SER A 408 6.98 4.86 9.54
CA SER A 408 7.76 5.86 10.27
C SER A 408 6.92 7.08 10.65
N ALA A 409 7.38 7.81 11.66
CA ALA A 409 6.77 9.03 12.18
C ALA A 409 7.72 10.23 12.11
N GLY A 410 7.17 11.40 11.78
CA GLY A 410 7.86 12.68 11.93
C GLY A 410 7.47 13.34 13.24
N ILE A 411 8.44 13.74 14.07
CA ILE A 411 8.15 14.24 15.43
C ILE A 411 8.34 15.77 15.52
N ASN A 412 7.37 16.46 16.12
CA ASN A 412 7.27 17.91 16.19
C ASN A 412 7.36 18.46 17.62
N PRO A 413 7.92 19.69 17.81
CA PRO A 413 7.86 20.39 19.09
C PRO A 413 6.46 20.69 19.62
N VAL A 414 5.41 20.66 18.78
CA VAL A 414 4.03 20.92 19.23
C VAL A 414 3.50 19.82 20.16
N GLU A 415 3.96 18.58 19.96
CA GLU A 415 3.50 17.39 20.67
C GLU A 415 3.90 17.38 22.14
N TYR A 416 5.04 17.97 22.50
CA TYR A 416 5.42 18.17 23.90
C TYR A 416 4.94 19.52 24.44
N LYS A 417 4.92 20.58 23.61
CA LYS A 417 4.53 21.93 24.05
C LYS A 417 3.07 22.05 24.46
N LEU A 418 2.15 21.34 23.81
CA LEU A 418 0.72 21.45 24.13
C LEU A 418 0.33 20.69 25.42
N PRO A 419 0.71 19.42 25.64
CA PRO A 419 0.31 18.68 26.85
C PRO A 419 0.95 19.17 28.14
N GLU A 420 2.06 19.93 28.03
CA GLU A 420 2.75 20.56 29.15
C GLU A 420 2.17 21.93 29.55
N ILE A 421 1.15 22.45 28.85
CA ILE A 421 0.47 23.69 29.26
C ILE A 421 -0.33 23.41 30.55
N PRO A 422 -0.07 24.12 31.66
CA PRO A 422 -0.80 23.92 32.91
C PRO A 422 -2.31 24.03 32.73
N VAL A 423 -3.06 23.14 33.40
CA VAL A 423 -4.52 22.96 33.26
C VAL A 423 -4.96 22.49 31.87
N PHE A 424 -4.67 23.23 30.81
CA PHE A 424 -5.10 22.94 29.43
C PHE A 424 -4.61 21.56 28.92
N GLY A 425 -3.38 21.17 29.26
CA GLY A 425 -2.81 19.86 28.92
C GLY A 425 -3.62 18.69 29.47
N LYS A 426 -4.24 18.82 30.65
CA LYS A 426 -5.11 17.78 31.24
C LYS A 426 -6.38 17.56 30.41
N PHE A 427 -6.90 18.60 29.77
CA PHE A 427 -8.12 18.51 28.96
C PHE A 427 -7.87 17.91 27.56
N MET A 428 -6.67 18.03 27.00
CA MET A 428 -6.34 17.46 25.68
C MET A 428 -6.06 15.95 25.69
N ILE A 429 -5.62 15.40 26.83
CA ILE A 429 -5.37 13.97 26.95
C ILE A 429 -6.71 13.23 27.11
N GLN A 430 -6.78 12.03 26.57
CA GLN A 430 -7.91 11.10 26.68
C GLN A 430 -7.43 9.66 26.89
N SER A 431 -8.35 8.73 27.12
CA SER A 431 -7.99 7.31 27.23
C SER A 431 -7.25 6.83 25.98
N ASN A 432 -6.30 5.92 26.15
CA ASN A 432 -5.45 5.34 25.10
C ASN A 432 -4.56 6.30 24.28
N THR A 433 -4.60 7.63 24.50
CA THR A 433 -3.81 8.65 23.77
C THR A 433 -2.40 8.19 23.42
N SER A 434 -2.06 8.26 22.13
CA SER A 434 -0.73 7.96 21.60
C SER A 434 -0.17 9.19 20.86
N PRO A 435 1.12 9.53 21.02
CA PRO A 435 1.74 10.73 20.45
C PRO A 435 2.21 10.53 18.99
N GLY A 436 2.79 11.58 18.40
CA GLY A 436 3.10 11.64 16.97
C GLY A 436 1.89 12.03 16.14
N SER A 437 1.98 13.13 15.38
CA SER A 437 0.93 13.52 14.42
C SER A 437 1.16 12.96 13.02
N ASP A 438 2.40 12.82 12.59
CA ASP A 438 2.74 12.80 11.16
C ASP A 438 3.41 11.49 10.79
N PHE A 439 3.09 10.97 9.61
CA PHE A 439 3.41 9.59 9.25
C PHE A 439 3.66 9.40 7.75
N CYS A 440 4.36 8.31 7.45
CA CYS A 440 4.25 7.59 6.20
C CYS A 440 3.98 6.11 6.54
N GLY A 441 3.06 5.50 5.81
CA GLY A 441 2.56 4.18 6.12
C GLY A 441 1.82 3.54 4.96
N ARG A 442 1.41 2.29 5.16
CA ARG A 442 0.66 1.48 4.19
C ARG A 442 -0.80 1.43 4.58
N ILE A 443 -1.71 1.70 3.64
CA ILE A 443 -3.15 1.48 3.87
C ILE A 443 -3.38 -0.03 4.07
N ARG A 444 -4.01 -0.38 5.20
CA ARG A 444 -4.38 -1.75 5.59
C ARG A 444 -5.85 -2.06 5.34
N SER A 445 -6.72 -1.06 5.43
CA SER A 445 -8.12 -1.13 5.02
C SER A 445 -8.70 0.28 4.82
N LYS A 446 -9.83 0.39 4.10
CA LYS A 446 -10.52 1.66 3.85
C LYS A 446 -12.05 1.56 4.00
N ASN A 447 -12.69 2.64 4.44
CA ASN A 447 -14.13 2.86 4.33
C ASN A 447 -14.38 4.23 3.68
N GLY A 448 -15.16 4.29 2.59
CA GLY A 448 -15.48 5.51 1.81
C GLY A 448 -14.30 6.22 1.10
N ALA A 449 -13.06 6.01 1.53
CA ALA A 449 -11.88 6.75 1.06
C ALA A 449 -11.53 6.47 -0.41
N ASP A 450 -12.07 7.25 -1.34
CA ASP A 450 -11.89 7.07 -2.77
C ASP A 450 -10.65 7.79 -3.35
N GLY A 451 -10.18 7.25 -4.47
CA GLY A 451 -8.85 7.55 -5.01
C GLY A 451 -7.69 6.98 -4.17
N PHE A 452 -7.96 6.01 -3.28
CA PHE A 452 -6.99 5.27 -2.49
C PHE A 452 -7.24 3.76 -2.54
N SER A 453 -6.17 2.97 -2.43
CA SER A 453 -6.19 1.50 -2.49
C SER A 453 -5.47 0.89 -1.28
N GLU A 454 -5.84 -0.33 -0.90
CA GLU A 454 -5.10 -1.10 0.10
C GLU A 454 -3.70 -1.48 -0.43
N GLY A 455 -2.74 -1.61 0.48
CA GLY A 455 -1.32 -1.80 0.12
C GLY A 455 -0.62 -0.55 -0.41
N GLN A 456 -1.33 0.51 -0.78
CA GLN A 456 -0.76 1.79 -1.22
C GLN A 456 0.03 2.45 -0.08
N ILE A 457 1.20 2.99 -0.42
CA ILE A 457 1.98 3.82 0.51
C ILE A 457 1.47 5.26 0.42
N VAL A 458 1.11 5.79 1.59
CA VAL A 458 0.60 7.14 1.75
C VAL A 458 1.40 7.92 2.79
N LEU A 459 1.34 9.24 2.63
CA LEU A 459 1.84 10.24 3.55
C LEU A 459 0.64 10.92 4.23
N GLY A 460 0.81 11.46 5.43
CA GLY A 460 -0.26 12.26 6.04
C GLY A 460 0.01 12.73 7.45
N ALA A 461 -0.98 13.42 8.01
CA ALA A 461 -0.94 13.88 9.40
C ALA A 461 -2.30 13.87 10.08
N LEU A 462 -2.31 13.50 11.34
CA LEU A 462 -3.47 13.53 12.21
C LEU A 462 -3.74 14.97 12.66
N SER A 463 -5.02 15.36 12.67
CA SER A 463 -5.46 16.63 13.24
C SER A 463 -5.19 16.67 14.75
N ILE A 464 -4.69 17.81 15.24
CA ILE A 464 -4.56 18.08 16.69
C ILE A 464 -5.55 19.19 17.00
N GLY A 465 -6.60 18.86 17.75
CA GLY A 465 -7.73 19.74 18.04
C GLY A 465 -7.83 20.07 19.53
N THR A 466 -9.03 19.95 20.07
CA THR A 466 -9.30 19.98 21.53
C THR A 466 -8.83 18.71 22.25
N LYS A 467 -8.46 17.67 21.50
CA LYS A 467 -7.88 16.40 21.97
C LYS A 467 -6.64 16.01 21.16
N LEU A 468 -5.76 15.23 21.77
CA LEU A 468 -4.73 14.46 21.07
C LEU A 468 -5.31 13.19 20.43
N PRO A 469 -4.69 12.64 19.36
CA PRO A 469 -5.13 11.38 18.76
C PRO A 469 -5.15 10.21 19.75
N GLN A 470 -6.19 9.37 19.66
CA GLN A 470 -6.25 8.09 20.38
C GLN A 470 -5.25 7.07 19.80
N PHE A 471 -4.97 7.15 18.50
CA PHE A 471 -4.00 6.34 17.79
C PHE A 471 -3.06 7.27 16.99
N GLY A 472 -1.97 7.70 17.63
CA GLY A 472 -0.94 8.57 17.04
C GLY A 472 0.12 7.79 16.28
N SER A 473 1.00 8.48 15.55
CA SER A 473 2.01 7.85 14.70
C SER A 473 3.17 7.17 15.44
N LEU A 474 3.21 7.22 16.78
CA LEU A 474 4.07 6.35 17.60
C LEU A 474 3.39 5.03 18.05
N GLY A 475 2.21 4.71 17.51
CA GLY A 475 1.66 3.35 17.43
C GLY A 475 1.96 2.67 16.10
N GLN A 476 1.91 1.33 16.07
CA GLN A 476 2.08 0.57 14.82
C GLN A 476 0.89 0.72 13.86
N LEU A 477 -0.31 1.01 14.37
CA LEU A 477 -1.52 1.25 13.60
C LEU A 477 -2.17 2.58 14.00
N LEU A 478 -2.65 3.34 13.01
CA LEU A 478 -3.46 4.55 13.20
C LEU A 478 -4.66 4.58 12.25
N ILE A 479 -5.66 5.40 12.61
CA ILE A 479 -6.78 5.77 11.73
C ILE A 479 -6.56 7.21 11.26
N ALA A 480 -6.74 7.48 9.97
CA ALA A 480 -6.74 8.83 9.40
C ALA A 480 -7.89 9.00 8.38
N PRO A 481 -8.50 10.19 8.26
CA PRO A 481 -9.41 10.47 7.15
C PRO A 481 -8.66 10.62 5.82
N SER A 482 -9.33 10.33 4.72
CA SER A 482 -8.84 10.39 3.33
C SER A 482 -8.36 11.80 2.94
N SER A 483 -8.98 12.83 3.51
CA SER A 483 -8.62 14.24 3.34
C SER A 483 -7.36 14.68 4.10
N ASN A 484 -6.82 13.84 5.00
CA ASN A 484 -5.58 14.09 5.74
C ASN A 484 -4.36 13.34 5.17
N ILE A 485 -4.52 12.65 4.03
CA ILE A 485 -3.49 11.82 3.40
C ILE A 485 -3.33 12.13 1.91
N ALA A 486 -2.20 11.72 1.33
CA ALA A 486 -1.96 11.74 -0.12
C ALA A 486 -1.11 10.52 -0.56
N PRO A 487 -1.15 10.13 -1.85
CA PRO A 487 -0.27 9.10 -2.40
C PRO A 487 1.22 9.47 -2.27
N LEU A 488 2.09 8.48 -2.04
CA LEU A 488 3.55 8.64 -2.17
C LEU A 488 3.92 8.86 -3.66
N PRO A 489 4.47 10.02 -4.07
CA PRO A 489 4.74 10.31 -5.48
C PRO A 489 6.14 9.84 -5.92
N MET A 490 6.38 9.72 -7.24
CA MET A 490 7.51 8.97 -7.82
C MET A 490 8.20 9.69 -9.00
N GLY A 491 9.51 10.00 -8.87
CA GLY A 491 10.45 10.35 -9.98
C GLY A 491 10.33 11.74 -10.62
N VAL A 492 11.44 12.31 -11.16
CA VAL A 492 11.49 13.60 -11.92
C VAL A 492 12.79 13.86 -12.71
N SER A 493 12.69 14.76 -13.71
CA SER A 493 13.78 15.67 -14.15
C SER A 493 13.40 17.15 -13.94
N PRO A 494 14.27 18.03 -13.39
CA PRO A 494 13.91 19.39 -12.96
C PRO A 494 13.78 20.42 -14.09
N THR A 495 13.10 21.55 -13.80
CA THR A 495 13.00 22.73 -14.67
C THR A 495 13.29 24.03 -13.90
N MET A 496 14.02 24.96 -14.53
CA MET A 496 14.31 26.29 -13.96
C MET A 496 13.14 27.26 -14.17
N GLN A 497 13.06 28.30 -13.33
CA GLN A 497 11.90 29.19 -13.24
C GLN A 497 12.34 30.66 -13.07
N GLN A 498 11.55 31.60 -13.59
CA GLN A 498 11.90 33.03 -13.65
C GLN A 498 11.62 33.75 -12.31
N ARG A 499 12.49 34.69 -11.93
CA ARG A 499 12.38 35.47 -10.68
C ARG A 499 11.31 36.57 -10.73
N SER A 500 10.81 36.93 -9.55
CA SER A 500 9.77 37.91 -9.27
C SER A 500 10.30 39.04 -8.38
N GLU A 501 9.58 40.17 -8.31
CA GLU A 501 9.97 41.36 -7.53
C GLU A 501 9.65 41.27 -6.02
N ARG A 502 9.20 40.12 -5.51
CA ARG A 502 8.75 39.97 -4.11
C ARG A 502 9.93 39.70 -3.18
N LEU A 503 10.03 40.46 -2.10
CA LEU A 503 11.06 40.30 -1.08
C LEU A 503 10.48 39.66 0.19
N VAL A 504 11.06 38.54 0.63
CA VAL A 504 10.59 37.78 1.79
C VAL A 504 11.68 37.65 2.85
N PHE A 505 11.35 37.97 4.10
CA PHE A 505 12.21 37.69 5.26
C PHE A 505 11.76 36.41 5.99
N ILE A 506 12.70 35.54 6.36
CA ILE A 506 12.44 34.26 7.03
C ILE A 506 13.31 34.14 8.28
N ASN A 507 12.70 34.29 9.46
CA ASN A 507 13.39 34.10 10.74
C ASN A 507 13.53 32.61 11.07
N GLY A 508 14.72 32.16 11.43
CA GLY A 508 14.98 30.76 11.78
C GLY A 508 15.19 29.83 10.59
N GLY A 509 15.88 30.33 9.55
CA GLY A 509 16.20 29.72 8.26
C GLY A 509 16.84 28.32 8.26
N SER A 510 17.14 27.75 9.43
CA SER A 510 17.91 26.52 9.61
C SER A 510 17.25 25.43 10.45
N GLY A 511 16.08 25.69 11.05
CA GLY A 511 15.33 24.70 11.86
C GLY A 511 14.01 24.31 11.20
N GLY A 512 13.52 23.09 11.42
CA GLY A 512 12.54 22.36 10.57
C GLY A 512 11.19 22.97 10.13
N VAL A 513 10.90 24.27 10.33
CA VAL A 513 9.84 25.02 9.61
C VAL A 513 10.40 26.25 8.85
N GLY A 514 11.59 26.76 9.22
CA GLY A 514 12.32 27.87 8.56
C GLY A 514 13.61 27.47 7.81
N SER A 515 14.23 26.32 8.14
CA SER A 515 14.79 25.43 7.09
C SER A 515 13.68 24.72 6.34
N PHE A 516 12.44 25.09 6.62
CA PHE A 516 11.37 24.98 5.66
C PHE A 516 11.05 26.47 5.29
N THR A 517 9.93 26.92 4.76
CA THR A 517 9.73 28.25 4.11
C THR A 517 10.65 28.70 2.94
N ILE A 518 11.98 28.52 2.95
CA ILE A 518 12.92 29.17 1.98
C ILE A 518 12.78 28.64 0.54
N GLN A 519 12.83 27.32 0.31
CA GLN A 519 12.73 26.78 -1.06
C GLN A 519 11.36 27.05 -1.68
N PHE A 520 10.30 27.19 -0.89
CA PHE A 520 8.99 27.59 -1.42
C PHE A 520 8.95 29.06 -1.80
N ALA A 521 9.75 29.92 -1.16
CA ALA A 521 9.93 31.30 -1.60
C ALA A 521 10.77 31.39 -2.89
N GLU A 522 11.89 30.67 -2.99
CA GLU A 522 12.71 30.60 -4.23
C GLU A 522 11.94 29.93 -5.40
N ALA A 523 11.19 28.85 -5.16
CA ALA A 523 10.35 28.20 -6.18
C ALA A 523 9.15 29.07 -6.62
N ALA A 524 8.74 30.03 -5.80
CA ALA A 524 7.81 31.10 -6.18
C ALA A 524 8.52 32.33 -6.80
N GLY A 525 9.85 32.26 -7.00
CA GLY A 525 10.67 33.31 -7.57
C GLY A 525 10.89 34.53 -6.67
N ALA A 526 10.68 34.45 -5.36
CA ALA A 526 10.93 35.57 -4.45
C ALA A 526 12.43 35.74 -4.15
N TYR A 527 12.86 36.96 -3.87
CA TYR A 527 14.18 37.25 -3.30
C TYR A 527 14.13 37.03 -1.78
N VAL A 528 15.04 36.21 -1.24
CA VAL A 528 14.90 35.65 0.11
C VAL A 528 16.03 36.06 1.04
N VAL A 529 15.65 36.65 2.17
CA VAL A 529 16.56 37.00 3.28
C VAL A 529 16.25 36.11 4.48
N ALA A 530 17.17 35.24 4.88
CA ALA A 530 17.00 34.33 6.01
C ALA A 530 17.74 34.83 7.28
N SER A 531 17.39 34.31 8.47
CA SER A 531 18.21 34.42 9.68
C SER A 531 18.62 33.05 10.21
N CYS A 532 19.88 32.85 10.59
CA CYS A 532 20.36 31.61 11.20
C CYS A 532 21.63 31.84 12.03
N SER A 533 22.22 30.78 12.59
CA SER A 533 23.54 30.83 13.23
C SER A 533 24.65 30.63 12.21
N THR A 534 25.86 31.11 12.52
CA THR A 534 27.09 31.00 11.71
C THR A 534 27.27 29.64 11.04
N ALA A 535 27.17 28.54 11.81
CA ALA A 535 27.34 27.16 11.35
C ALA A 535 26.21 26.65 10.43
N LYS A 536 25.27 27.52 10.04
CA LYS A 536 24.13 27.24 9.15
C LYS A 536 23.94 28.32 8.07
N VAL A 537 24.88 29.27 7.92
CA VAL A 537 24.79 30.33 6.90
C VAL A 537 24.77 29.73 5.49
N ASP A 538 25.70 28.82 5.18
CA ASP A 538 25.74 28.15 3.89
C ASP A 538 24.54 27.22 3.67
N LEU A 539 23.92 26.73 4.76
CA LEU A 539 22.71 25.91 4.76
C LEU A 539 21.49 26.72 4.35
N CYS A 540 21.38 27.97 4.80
CA CYS A 540 20.41 28.88 4.23
C CYS A 540 20.75 29.24 2.77
N LYS A 541 22.03 29.41 2.40
CA LYS A 541 22.39 29.83 1.03
C LYS A 541 22.11 28.80 -0.06
N ARG A 542 22.49 27.51 0.09
CA ARG A 542 22.25 26.46 -0.95
C ARG A 542 20.78 26.02 -1.05
N LEU A 543 19.87 26.94 -0.78
CA LEU A 543 18.42 26.87 -0.97
C LEU A 543 17.84 27.80 -2.02
N GLY A 544 18.53 28.90 -2.31
CA GLY A 544 17.84 30.14 -2.66
C GLY A 544 17.47 30.98 -1.42
N ALA A 545 18.41 31.15 -0.48
CA ALA A 545 18.45 32.39 0.30
C ALA A 545 19.58 33.26 -0.25
N ASP A 546 19.22 34.35 -0.94
CA ASP A 546 20.16 35.32 -1.49
C ASP A 546 21.02 35.94 -0.38
N GLU A 547 20.39 36.25 0.75
CA GLU A 547 21.05 36.83 1.91
C GLU A 547 20.73 36.08 3.21
N VAL A 548 21.69 36.10 4.14
CA VAL A 548 21.56 35.43 5.43
C VAL A 548 22.12 36.30 6.55
N ILE A 549 21.26 36.66 7.51
CA ILE A 549 21.64 37.39 8.71
C ILE A 549 22.10 36.38 9.77
N ASP A 550 23.42 36.32 10.00
CA ASP A 550 24.00 35.52 11.08
C ASP A 550 23.71 36.15 12.44
N TYR A 551 22.73 35.62 13.18
CA TYR A 551 22.32 36.15 14.48
C TYR A 551 23.37 35.98 15.59
N ARG A 552 24.48 35.27 15.33
CA ARG A 552 25.64 35.21 16.25
C ARG A 552 26.60 36.39 16.09
N LYS A 553 26.50 37.15 14.98
CA LYS A 553 27.36 38.29 14.65
C LYS A 553 26.59 39.61 14.58
N LEU A 554 25.33 39.56 14.13
CA LEU A 554 24.51 40.74 13.84
C LEU A 554 23.17 40.68 14.59
N ASN A 555 22.64 41.84 14.98
CA ASN A 555 21.29 41.92 15.53
C ASN A 555 20.26 41.93 14.38
N VAL A 556 19.42 40.89 14.31
CA VAL A 556 18.40 40.70 13.26
C VAL A 556 17.47 41.90 13.12
N VAL A 557 17.05 42.53 14.21
CA VAL A 557 16.13 43.69 14.15
C VAL A 557 16.86 44.94 13.67
N THR A 558 18.12 45.14 14.03
CA THR A 558 18.94 46.25 13.52
C THR A 558 19.18 46.12 12.01
N GLU A 559 19.53 44.93 11.54
CA GLU A 559 19.77 44.68 10.11
C GLU A 559 18.51 44.82 9.26
N LEU A 560 17.36 44.34 9.74
CA LEU A 560 16.09 44.55 9.05
C LEU A 560 15.70 46.04 9.00
N LYS A 561 15.91 46.80 10.09
CA LYS A 561 15.74 48.27 10.09
C LYS A 561 16.69 48.95 9.10
N ARG A 562 17.94 48.49 8.98
CA ARG A 562 18.96 49.01 8.04
C ARG A 562 18.57 48.81 6.58
N LYS A 563 17.83 47.73 6.25
CA LYS A 563 17.26 47.49 4.92
C LYS A 563 16.02 48.35 4.59
N GLY A 564 15.36 48.93 5.59
CA GLY A 564 14.14 49.72 5.40
C GLY A 564 12.93 48.90 4.93
N CYS A 565 11.83 49.59 4.62
CA CYS A 565 10.50 49.02 4.34
C CYS A 565 10.35 48.28 2.99
N VAL A 566 11.25 47.34 2.69
CA VAL A 566 11.35 46.64 1.40
C VAL A 566 10.62 45.30 1.34
N PHE A 567 10.34 44.65 2.47
CA PHE A 567 9.78 43.30 2.51
C PHE A 567 8.26 43.29 2.29
N ASP A 568 7.78 42.37 1.45
CA ASP A 568 6.35 42.11 1.26
C ASP A 568 5.79 41.18 2.35
N ILE A 569 6.60 40.17 2.74
CA ILE A 569 6.25 39.16 3.73
C ILE A 569 7.41 38.96 4.71
N ALA A 570 7.10 38.83 5.99
CA ALA A 570 8.05 38.40 7.02
C ALA A 570 7.48 37.19 7.77
N VAL A 571 8.18 36.06 7.74
CA VAL A 571 7.78 34.80 8.38
C VAL A 571 8.64 34.56 9.62
N ASP A 572 8.01 34.42 10.79
CA ASP A 572 8.71 34.10 12.04
C ASP A 572 8.35 32.70 12.57
N ASN A 573 9.32 31.80 12.43
CA ASN A 573 9.31 30.42 12.91
C ASN A 573 9.87 30.25 14.35
N VAL A 574 10.34 31.32 14.98
CA VAL A 574 11.13 31.27 16.23
C VAL A 574 10.41 31.92 17.41
N GLY A 575 9.65 33.01 17.20
CA GLY A 575 9.08 33.82 18.27
C GLY A 575 10.17 34.53 19.10
N SER A 576 11.27 34.92 18.45
CA SER A 576 12.42 35.55 19.08
C SER A 576 13.29 36.29 18.04
N PRO A 577 13.76 37.53 18.30
CA PRO A 577 13.48 38.36 19.47
C PRO A 577 12.00 38.78 19.53
N GLU A 578 11.45 38.99 20.73
CA GLU A 578 10.01 39.22 20.89
C GLU A 578 9.53 40.49 20.17
N ALA A 579 10.35 41.55 20.18
CA ALA A 579 10.10 42.81 19.48
C ALA A 579 10.18 42.75 17.94
N LEU A 580 10.41 41.57 17.33
CA LEU A 580 10.50 41.41 15.87
C LEU A 580 9.22 41.86 15.15
N TYR A 581 8.04 41.55 15.70
CA TYR A 581 6.77 42.06 15.18
C TYR A 581 6.57 43.55 15.46
N GLU A 582 6.90 44.03 16.66
CA GLU A 582 6.77 45.46 17.00
C GLU A 582 7.65 46.36 16.12
N CYS A 583 8.79 45.83 15.67
CA CYS A 583 9.67 46.50 14.72
C CYS A 583 9.29 46.29 13.24
N CYS A 584 8.27 45.49 12.90
CA CYS A 584 7.97 45.14 11.51
C CYS A 584 7.56 46.35 10.65
N SER A 585 7.04 47.42 11.25
CA SER A 585 6.70 48.65 10.52
C SER A 585 7.90 49.42 9.95
N TYR A 586 9.13 49.05 10.33
CA TYR A 586 10.38 49.61 9.80
C TYR A 586 11.00 48.78 8.67
N PHE A 587 10.49 47.57 8.41
CA PHE A 587 11.06 46.67 7.38
C PHE A 587 10.04 46.03 6.43
N LEU A 588 8.78 45.89 6.83
CA LEU A 588 7.68 45.57 5.91
C LEU A 588 7.20 46.83 5.16
N LYS A 589 6.95 46.67 3.86
CA LYS A 589 6.16 47.60 3.03
C LYS A 589 4.83 47.94 3.72
N SER A 590 4.19 49.06 3.35
CA SER A 590 2.94 49.52 4.00
C SER A 590 1.80 48.48 3.97
N LYS A 591 1.66 47.75 2.87
CA LYS A 591 0.72 46.62 2.68
C LYS A 591 1.29 45.25 3.10
N GLY A 592 2.53 45.20 3.62
CA GLY A 592 3.25 43.96 3.93
C GLY A 592 2.67 43.19 5.12
N VAL A 593 2.87 41.87 5.11
CA VAL A 593 2.26 40.92 6.05
C VAL A 593 3.31 40.27 6.96
N PHE A 594 3.03 40.25 8.26
CA PHE A 594 3.81 39.49 9.22
C PHE A 594 3.10 38.17 9.55
N VAL A 595 3.81 37.06 9.36
CA VAL A 595 3.30 35.69 9.51
C VAL A 595 3.99 35.03 10.70
N GLN A 596 3.26 34.70 11.75
CA GLN A 596 3.78 33.94 12.89
C GLN A 596 3.42 32.46 12.72
N VAL A 597 4.41 31.58 12.74
CA VAL A 597 4.20 30.14 12.69
C VAL A 597 4.27 29.55 14.10
N GLY A 598 3.19 28.90 14.54
CA GLY A 598 3.06 28.35 15.88
C GLY A 598 2.76 29.40 16.96
N MET A 599 2.83 28.99 18.24
CA MET A 599 2.45 29.87 19.36
C MET A 599 3.59 30.78 19.82
N SER A 600 3.28 32.07 19.98
CA SER A 600 4.10 33.04 20.72
C SER A 600 4.29 32.60 22.18
N LYS A 601 5.40 33.01 22.80
CA LYS A 601 5.66 32.82 24.23
C LYS A 601 4.67 33.58 25.12
N SER A 602 4.08 34.66 24.62
CA SER A 602 3.18 35.55 25.36
C SER A 602 1.79 35.57 24.72
N MET A 603 0.79 35.01 25.43
CA MET A 603 -0.61 35.02 25.00
C MET A 603 -1.19 36.45 25.03
N GLY A 604 -0.89 37.22 26.08
CA GLY A 604 -1.24 38.64 26.16
C GLY A 604 -0.56 39.49 25.07
N GLY A 605 0.69 39.15 24.73
CA GLY A 605 1.39 39.73 23.58
C GLY A 605 0.66 39.47 22.27
N MET A 606 0.25 38.22 21.99
CA MET A 606 -0.54 37.89 20.79
C MET A 606 -1.89 38.64 20.75
N LEU A 607 -2.56 38.76 21.89
CA LEU A 607 -3.84 39.47 22.00
C LEU A 607 -3.70 40.97 21.71
N ARG A 608 -2.71 41.64 22.34
CA ARG A 608 -2.36 43.06 22.08
C ARG A 608 -2.00 43.30 20.61
N ARG A 609 -1.29 42.38 19.98
CA ARG A 609 -0.86 42.49 18.57
C ARG A 609 -2.02 42.36 17.56
N SER A 610 -3.14 41.78 17.98
CA SER A 610 -4.29 41.46 17.12
C SER A 610 -5.53 42.34 17.38
N LEU A 611 -5.75 42.79 18.63
CA LEU A 611 -6.95 43.54 19.02
C LEU A 611 -6.71 45.03 19.31
N LEU A 612 -5.49 45.43 19.68
CA LEU A 612 -5.21 46.84 20.01
C LEU A 612 -4.86 47.64 18.75
N PRO A 613 -5.46 48.83 18.52
CA PRO A 613 -5.11 49.68 17.39
C PRO A 613 -3.65 50.15 17.42
N GLY A 614 -3.04 50.31 16.25
CA GLY A 614 -1.63 50.68 16.11
C GLY A 614 -1.24 52.04 16.71
N PHE A 615 -2.20 52.95 16.90
CA PHE A 615 -1.98 54.24 17.56
C PHE A 615 -2.00 54.16 19.10
N PHE A 616 -2.70 53.19 19.68
CA PHE A 616 -2.61 52.83 21.11
C PHE A 616 -1.42 51.89 21.41
N GLY A 617 -0.43 51.80 20.52
CA GLY A 617 0.72 50.90 20.68
C GLY A 617 0.39 49.42 20.44
N GLY A 618 -0.61 49.14 19.62
CA GLY A 618 -0.87 47.82 19.05
C GLY A 618 -0.14 47.57 17.72
N GLY A 619 -0.71 46.71 16.86
CA GLY A 619 -0.11 46.31 15.59
C GLY A 619 -0.03 47.43 14.54
N LYS A 620 1.09 47.52 13.80
CA LYS A 620 1.32 48.51 12.72
C LYS A 620 1.40 47.92 11.29
N ARG A 621 1.13 46.62 11.15
CA ARG A 621 1.04 45.86 9.88
C ARG A 621 0.02 44.73 10.04
N LYS A 622 -0.34 44.05 8.94
CA LYS A 622 -1.23 42.88 9.00
C LYS A 622 -0.52 41.72 9.69
N PHE A 623 -0.97 41.34 10.88
CA PHE A 623 -0.53 40.14 11.58
C PHE A 623 -1.36 38.93 11.15
N HIS A 624 -0.72 37.80 10.89
CA HIS A 624 -1.37 36.54 10.58
C HIS A 624 -0.75 35.42 11.43
N SER A 625 -1.55 34.85 12.35
CA SER A 625 -1.15 33.74 13.21
C SER A 625 -1.57 32.43 12.53
N VAL A 626 -0.58 31.65 12.10
CA VAL A 626 -0.81 30.46 11.26
C VAL A 626 -1.09 29.24 12.13
N ARG A 627 -2.34 28.78 12.06
CA ARG A 627 -2.79 27.43 12.49
C ARG A 627 -3.34 26.73 11.25
N VAL A 628 -2.78 25.58 10.90
CA VAL A 628 -3.11 24.87 9.66
C VAL A 628 -3.69 23.49 10.00
N LYS A 629 -4.64 23.03 9.16
CA LYS A 629 -5.27 21.72 9.22
C LYS A 629 -4.76 20.90 8.02
N PRO A 630 -4.53 19.59 8.17
CA PRO A 630 -4.19 18.75 7.03
C PRO A 630 -5.30 18.75 5.96
N SER A 631 -4.89 18.80 4.70
CA SER A 631 -5.69 18.82 3.48
C SER A 631 -4.93 18.07 2.37
N ARG A 632 -5.62 17.20 1.63
CA ARG A 632 -5.05 16.39 0.54
C ARG A 632 -4.37 17.25 -0.53
N GLU A 633 -4.95 18.40 -0.82
CA GLU A 633 -4.55 19.31 -1.90
C GLU A 633 -3.17 19.94 -1.63
N ASP A 634 -2.94 20.43 -0.40
CA ASP A 634 -1.62 20.85 0.07
C ASP A 634 -0.62 19.69 -0.11
N LEU A 635 -0.96 18.52 0.45
CA LEU A 635 -0.11 17.33 0.50
C LEU A 635 0.34 16.88 -0.90
N GLU A 636 -0.56 16.89 -1.88
CA GLU A 636 -0.28 16.58 -3.29
C GLU A 636 0.57 17.68 -3.97
N GLN A 637 0.32 18.97 -3.71
CA GLN A 637 1.14 20.07 -4.25
C GLN A 637 2.59 20.02 -3.76
N ILE A 638 2.79 19.71 -2.48
CA ILE A 638 4.11 19.54 -1.88
C ILE A 638 4.80 18.30 -2.45
N GLY A 639 4.04 17.21 -2.60
CA GLY A 639 4.47 16.01 -3.29
C GLY A 639 5.05 16.35 -4.66
N LYS A 640 4.30 17.15 -5.45
CA LYS A 640 4.72 17.68 -6.75
C LYS A 640 5.99 18.56 -6.70
N LEU A 641 6.21 19.37 -5.67
CA LEU A 641 7.43 20.19 -5.55
C LEU A 641 8.68 19.37 -5.16
N ILE A 642 8.51 18.32 -4.36
CA ILE A 642 9.59 17.39 -3.97
C ILE A 642 9.91 16.43 -5.12
N VAL A 643 8.88 16.03 -5.88
CA VAL A 643 8.95 15.51 -7.24
C VAL A 643 9.83 16.47 -8.07
N GLU A 644 9.40 17.69 -8.41
CA GLU A 644 10.07 18.66 -9.30
C GLU A 644 11.51 19.08 -8.93
N GLY A 645 12.11 18.56 -7.84
CA GLY A 645 13.47 18.89 -7.40
C GLY A 645 13.61 20.29 -6.79
N LYS A 646 12.54 21.07 -6.81
CA LYS A 646 12.39 22.41 -6.19
C LYS A 646 12.29 22.32 -4.66
N ALA A 647 12.14 21.11 -4.13
CA ALA A 647 12.10 20.80 -2.71
C ALA A 647 12.76 19.44 -2.41
N ARG A 648 13.16 19.22 -1.15
CA ARG A 648 13.61 17.92 -0.61
C ARG A 648 13.23 17.81 0.87
N VAL A 649 13.85 16.92 1.66
CA VAL A 649 13.78 16.92 3.14
C VAL A 649 15.18 16.88 3.78
N LEU A 650 15.42 17.72 4.79
CA LEU A 650 16.54 17.60 5.72
C LEU A 650 16.14 16.74 6.93
N ILE A 651 16.99 15.76 7.17
CA ILE A 651 16.94 14.88 8.34
C ILE A 651 18.08 15.31 9.26
N ASP A 652 17.75 15.67 10.50
CA ASP A 652 18.70 16.00 11.55
C ASP A 652 19.22 14.73 12.25
N GLU A 653 18.33 13.76 12.50
CA GLU A 653 18.66 12.44 13.05
C GLU A 653 17.52 11.43 12.81
N LYS A 654 17.84 10.14 12.91
CA LYS A 654 16.90 9.01 12.82
C LYS A 654 16.98 8.18 14.10
N PHE A 655 15.84 7.87 14.70
CA PHE A 655 15.72 7.04 15.91
C PHE A 655 14.92 5.77 15.61
N GLU A 656 15.25 4.65 16.27
CA GLU A 656 14.43 3.44 16.24
C GLU A 656 13.27 3.57 17.27
N TRP A 657 12.18 2.83 17.06
CA TRP A 657 10.91 2.99 17.80
C TRP A 657 11.04 2.98 19.34
N ARG A 658 11.98 2.19 19.88
CA ARG A 658 12.24 2.08 21.33
C ARG A 658 12.86 3.34 21.93
N ASP A 659 13.45 4.21 21.12
CA ASP A 659 14.12 5.43 21.54
C ASP A 659 13.24 6.69 21.43
N ALA A 660 11.95 6.55 21.12
CA ALA A 660 11.02 7.69 20.97
C ALA A 660 11.05 8.70 22.14
N PRO A 661 11.20 8.33 23.43
CA PRO A 661 11.36 9.30 24.52
C PRO A 661 12.61 10.19 24.38
N LYS A 662 13.71 9.69 23.80
CA LYS A 662 14.95 10.46 23.57
C LYS A 662 14.75 11.57 22.53
N VAL A 663 13.85 11.37 21.57
CA VAL A 663 13.52 12.39 20.55
C VAL A 663 12.98 13.67 21.18
N TYR A 664 12.08 13.55 22.15
CA TYR A 664 11.51 14.71 22.84
C TYR A 664 12.57 15.45 23.69
N ALA A 665 13.52 14.72 24.27
CA ALA A 665 14.69 15.34 24.93
C ALA A 665 15.53 16.15 23.91
N LYS A 666 15.88 15.58 22.75
CA LYS A 666 16.64 16.31 21.71
C LYS A 666 15.89 17.53 21.16
N LEU A 667 14.58 17.44 20.95
CA LEU A 667 13.75 18.57 20.50
C LEU A 667 13.78 19.76 21.48
N ARG A 668 13.99 19.52 22.79
CA ARG A 668 14.12 20.59 23.79
C ARG A 668 15.43 21.37 23.68
N GLU A 669 16.48 20.82 23.07
CA GLU A 669 17.76 21.53 22.86
C GLU A 669 17.65 22.69 21.88
N ARG A 670 16.67 22.66 20.96
CA ARG A 670 16.42 23.67 19.92
C ARG A 670 17.62 23.94 18.98
N ARG A 671 18.41 22.90 18.70
CA ARG A 671 19.60 22.93 17.83
C ARG A 671 19.45 22.12 16.53
N THR A 672 18.27 21.54 16.29
CA THR A 672 18.01 20.63 15.17
C THR A 672 18.05 21.32 13.81
N THR A 673 18.60 20.61 12.81
CA THR A 673 18.83 21.05 11.43
C THR A 673 17.91 20.27 10.49
N GLY A 674 16.63 20.68 10.39
CA GLY A 674 15.58 19.90 9.72
C GLY A 674 14.72 19.12 10.72
N LYS A 675 14.38 17.86 10.40
CA LYS A 675 13.47 17.01 11.20
C LYS A 675 14.15 15.80 11.83
N ILE A 676 13.57 15.33 12.93
CA ILE A 676 13.87 14.03 13.52
C ILE A 676 12.79 13.04 13.08
N ILE A 677 13.22 11.85 12.66
CA ILE A 677 12.35 10.75 12.21
C ILE A 677 12.45 9.59 13.22
N VAL A 678 11.31 8.98 13.56
CA VAL A 678 11.24 7.70 14.27
C VAL A 678 10.82 6.61 13.29
N HIS A 679 11.61 5.54 13.19
CA HIS A 679 11.26 4.32 12.48
C HIS A 679 10.33 3.45 13.35
N VAL A 680 9.20 2.97 12.82
CA VAL A 680 8.10 2.40 13.63
C VAL A 680 7.88 0.91 13.35
N SER A 681 7.58 0.51 12.11
CA SER A 681 7.55 -0.91 11.71
C SER A 681 8.88 -1.36 11.11
N LYS A 682 9.20 -2.66 11.18
CA LYS A 682 10.42 -3.22 10.55
C LYS A 682 10.25 -3.37 9.03
N ALA A 683 10.17 -2.25 8.31
CA ALA A 683 10.35 -2.25 6.87
C ALA A 683 11.79 -2.67 6.51
N CYS A 684 11.98 -3.34 5.37
CA CYS A 684 13.25 -3.98 5.02
C CYS A 684 14.41 -2.95 4.89
N LYS A 685 15.51 -3.18 5.61
CA LYS A 685 16.72 -2.32 5.57
C LYS A 685 17.59 -2.61 4.33
N GLN A 686 17.12 -2.26 3.14
CA GLN A 686 17.97 -1.99 1.97
C GLN A 686 17.25 -1.09 0.95
N LYS A 687 18.00 -0.20 0.29
CA LYS A 687 17.60 0.81 -0.72
C LYS A 687 16.47 1.83 -0.38
N LEU A 688 15.53 1.56 0.52
CA LEU A 688 14.39 2.48 0.81
C LEU A 688 14.75 3.80 1.53
N LEU A 689 15.92 3.86 2.18
CA LEU A 689 16.27 4.84 3.23
C LEU A 689 16.56 6.28 2.78
N SER A 690 16.65 6.53 1.47
CA SER A 690 16.78 7.87 0.87
C SER A 690 15.42 8.46 0.49
N PHE A 691 14.56 7.68 -0.17
CA PHE A 691 13.30 8.16 -0.74
C PHE A 691 12.18 8.29 0.31
N HIS A 692 12.04 7.32 1.24
CA HIS A 692 10.95 7.34 2.22
C HIS A 692 11.00 8.55 3.17
N ALA A 693 12.21 9.04 3.45
CA ALA A 693 12.41 10.24 4.27
C ALA A 693 12.12 11.56 3.53
N GLN A 694 12.04 11.57 2.20
CA GLN A 694 11.67 12.75 1.41
C GLN A 694 10.18 13.09 1.53
N VAL A 695 9.35 12.15 1.97
CA VAL A 695 7.88 12.28 1.92
C VAL A 695 7.22 12.17 3.30
N LEU A 696 7.90 11.55 4.28
CA LEU A 696 7.53 11.60 5.71
C LEU A 696 7.30 13.00 6.30
N PHE A 697 7.87 14.04 5.69
CA PHE A 697 7.64 15.41 6.11
C PHE A 697 6.21 15.88 5.79
N ILE A 698 5.61 15.45 4.69
CA ILE A 698 4.57 16.21 3.99
C ILE A 698 3.29 16.38 4.83
N GLY A 699 2.96 15.44 5.72
CA GLY A 699 1.90 15.62 6.73
C GLY A 699 2.06 16.86 7.62
N GLN A 700 3.29 17.23 7.97
CA GLN A 700 3.62 18.41 8.79
C GLN A 700 3.41 19.74 8.06
N LEU A 701 3.02 19.67 6.79
CA LEU A 701 3.32 20.69 5.79
C LEU A 701 2.04 21.24 5.16
N SER A 702 1.00 20.40 5.05
CA SER A 702 -0.37 20.82 5.39
C SER A 702 -0.56 21.03 6.92
N LYS A 703 0.52 21.47 7.58
CA LYS A 703 0.56 22.08 8.90
C LYS A 703 1.51 23.31 9.01
N ALA A 704 2.11 23.76 7.88
CA ALA A 704 2.85 25.01 7.56
C ALA A 704 4.11 24.76 6.66
N HIS A 705 4.55 25.74 5.84
CA HIS A 705 5.26 25.57 4.54
C HIS A 705 6.83 25.77 4.48
N SER A 706 7.53 25.50 3.33
CA SER A 706 8.77 24.61 3.27
C SER A 706 10.05 24.88 2.39
N PRO A 707 10.97 23.89 2.10
CA PRO A 707 12.26 23.35 2.72
C PRO A 707 13.53 24.29 2.72
N ASN A 708 14.86 24.02 2.97
CA ASN A 708 15.81 23.01 3.58
C ASN A 708 17.22 23.64 3.95
N ASN A 709 18.46 23.44 3.39
CA ASN A 709 19.21 22.46 2.54
C ASN A 709 20.70 22.53 2.96
N LEU A 710 21.42 21.43 3.24
CA LEU A 710 22.88 21.40 2.93
C LEU A 710 23.47 19.99 2.75
N ALA A 711 24.51 19.93 1.91
CA ALA A 711 25.22 18.72 1.49
C ALA A 711 26.74 18.90 1.58
N ILE A 712 27.46 17.77 1.61
CA ILE A 712 28.91 17.61 1.43
C ILE A 712 29.15 16.78 0.16
N THR A 713 30.29 17.00 -0.49
CA THR A 713 30.68 16.45 -1.81
C THR A 713 31.20 15.01 -1.75
N LEU A 714 31.29 14.36 -2.91
CA LEU A 714 31.95 13.07 -3.14
C LEU A 714 33.15 13.26 -4.09
N GLU A 715 34.16 12.39 -3.98
CA GLU A 715 35.21 12.21 -4.99
C GLU A 715 34.87 11.06 -5.96
N PRO A 716 35.39 11.06 -7.20
CA PRO A 716 34.93 10.17 -8.26
C PRO A 716 35.63 8.79 -8.27
N GLY A 717 34.89 7.75 -8.68
CA GLY A 717 35.44 6.42 -8.93
C GLY A 717 34.56 5.60 -9.87
N ASN A 718 35.03 5.41 -11.11
CA ASN A 718 34.56 4.48 -12.14
C ASN A 718 33.03 4.32 -12.31
N SER A 719 32.42 5.26 -13.05
CA SER A 719 31.18 5.02 -13.78
C SER A 719 31.47 4.56 -15.21
N GLU A 720 31.10 3.33 -15.58
CA GLU A 720 30.84 3.00 -16.99
C GLU A 720 29.88 1.82 -17.12
N LYS A 721 29.09 1.81 -18.21
CA LYS A 721 28.18 0.74 -18.66
C LYS A 721 27.08 0.32 -17.67
N PHE A 722 25.88 0.89 -17.86
CA PHE A 722 24.71 0.16 -18.39
C PHE A 722 23.52 1.14 -18.47
N PHE A 723 23.20 1.57 -19.69
CA PHE A 723 21.96 2.28 -20.03
C PHE A 723 21.45 1.68 -21.35
N GLY A 724 20.16 1.34 -21.35
CA GLY A 724 19.38 0.72 -22.42
C GLY A 724 17.97 0.55 -21.91
#